data_AF-A0A7D5SBV9-F1
#
_entry.id   AF-A0A7D5SBV9-F1
#
_cell.length_a   1.000
_cell.length_b   1.000
_cell.length_c   1.000
_cell.angle_alpha   90.00
_cell.angle_beta   90.00
_cell.angle_gamma   90.00
#
_symmetry.space_group_name_H-M   'P 1'
#
loop_
_entity.id
_entity.type
_entity.pdbx_description
1 polymer ?
#
loop_
_entity_poly.entity_id
_entity_poly.type
_entity_poly.pdbx_seq_one_letter_code
_entity_poly.pdbx_strand_id
1 'polypeptide(L)'
;MEIVSLFSNECFAHPDKPLWEHLESTGKICEALVEELNLNIPNLPKEKIQNISKIIGLYHDFGKATKFFQDYLLEDNPDKKARLKNKDETKHSLLSAVATYFAVEKCLQENEPENEWNEFLQISSFVVVRRHHSNLISILDDLAIDDYEYSVLKKQINSINFNCLKNLPYLDYIREKLNNLEKLPLSKFKFSRWLNSKSDKGVLPYLIFNLLYSILLDSDKHQTVLEDIKFRNDIDPNLIEKFRSIKDFNNFSSKINLLRNEIYQRIIDQVQNLDLNQDKILSITAPTGSGKTLTTMSFALKLRDRIQKNFNYKPRIIYCLPFLSIIDQNAKVIVEVFKEVLGEPPTSDQFLTHHHLSDISYITNEKEYDTDESEILVEGWDSEIIITTFVQFFHSLFTNRKNPIRKFNKIPGSIVILDEIQSFPSKYWRLLNEIATCLTKHFNTFFILSTATQPIIFDNPKELLPNNKVYFSEFNRTEIQINIDEALTLDELVEKLNQDLRINPKNTMVVLNTIQSAVTLYDSIKVFALDQGFETFFLSSHITPYERLERISRIKEKTDTKKLIVTTQLVEAGVDIDIERVIRDIGPMDSIIQVAGRSNRNWEFPLGNVELIKLRDGKGKYFFSYIYDPTLIDSTYRVLKNLESISENDFYEKVIDYYENLLKSISNDTSNRFIEYILRLDYDKIGEFQLINDDIQKVDVFVEINEEASEVWERYIQIVQIEDRFTRRKQLKQIRNSLNQFIISVGLRKAEKNLPPFVYGLHLIQKDQLETYYDLQTGFKTNSLTLIY
;
A
#
# COMPACT_ATOMS: atom_id res chain seq x y z
N MET A 1 -24.03 22.46 -54.81
CA MET A 1 -24.42 22.59 -53.39
C MET A 1 -23.41 21.78 -52.60
N GLU A 2 -22.16 22.23 -52.50
CA GLU A 2 -21.71 23.16 -51.45
C GLU A 2 -22.21 22.75 -50.06
N ILE A 3 -21.49 21.80 -49.46
CA ILE A 3 -21.33 21.69 -48.02
C ILE A 3 -19.94 22.25 -47.74
N VAL A 4 -19.85 23.58 -47.73
CA VAL A 4 -18.64 24.32 -47.33
C VAL A 4 -18.95 25.00 -46.00
N SER A 5 -18.02 24.80 -45.05
CA SER A 5 -17.72 25.63 -43.88
C SER A 5 -18.80 25.84 -42.80
N LEU A 6 -19.03 24.82 -41.97
CA LEU A 6 -19.47 25.02 -40.58
C LEU A 6 -18.60 24.30 -39.53
N PHE A 7 -17.58 23.53 -39.93
CA PHE A 7 -16.70 22.77 -39.01
C PHE A 7 -15.32 23.40 -38.71
N SER A 8 -15.02 24.62 -39.16
CA SER A 8 -13.63 25.12 -39.15
C SER A 8 -13.12 25.72 -37.82
N ASN A 9 -13.91 25.71 -36.73
CA ASN A 9 -13.56 26.38 -35.47
C ASN A 9 -13.49 25.47 -34.24
N GLU A 10 -13.82 24.18 -34.36
CA GLU A 10 -13.84 23.26 -33.23
C GLU A 10 -12.53 22.46 -33.15
N CYS A 11 -11.88 22.48 -31.99
CA CYS A 11 -10.76 21.59 -31.65
C CYS A 11 -11.26 20.50 -30.72
N PHE A 12 -10.69 19.32 -30.84
CA PHE A 12 -11.10 18.14 -30.08
C PHE A 12 -9.99 17.65 -29.14
N ALA A 13 -10.35 17.25 -27.92
CA ALA A 13 -9.45 16.57 -26.99
C ALA A 13 -9.33 15.07 -27.31
N HIS A 14 -10.45 14.49 -27.74
CA HIS A 14 -10.67 13.12 -28.21
C HIS A 14 -11.66 13.16 -29.38
N PRO A 15 -11.75 12.12 -30.23
CA PRO A 15 -12.60 12.16 -31.43
C PRO A 15 -14.03 12.64 -31.18
N ASP A 16 -14.59 12.29 -30.01
CA ASP A 16 -15.98 12.61 -29.64
C ASP A 16 -16.11 13.70 -28.57
N LYS A 17 -15.02 14.39 -28.20
CA LYS A 17 -15.03 15.37 -27.09
C LYS A 17 -14.39 16.71 -27.46
N PRO A 18 -15.14 17.82 -27.44
CA PRO A 18 -14.59 19.16 -27.65
C PRO A 18 -13.50 19.52 -26.63
N LEU A 19 -12.44 20.19 -27.10
CA LEU A 19 -11.29 20.53 -26.25
C LEU A 19 -11.66 21.54 -25.14
N TRP A 20 -12.44 22.57 -25.46
CA TRP A 20 -12.80 23.60 -24.49
C TRP A 20 -13.61 23.04 -23.32
N GLU A 21 -14.57 22.14 -23.61
CA GLU A 21 -15.38 21.45 -22.62
C GLU A 21 -14.51 20.54 -21.76
N HIS A 22 -13.57 19.83 -22.41
CA HIS A 22 -12.62 18.97 -21.71
C HIS A 22 -11.78 19.74 -20.69
N LEU A 23 -11.20 20.88 -21.10
CA LEU A 23 -10.37 21.73 -20.26
C LEU A 23 -11.18 22.36 -19.12
N GLU A 24 -12.38 22.87 -19.40
CA GLU A 24 -13.25 23.50 -18.41
C GLU A 24 -13.69 22.50 -17.32
N SER A 25 -14.14 21.32 -17.72
CA SER A 25 -14.55 20.26 -16.80
C SER A 25 -13.36 19.78 -15.94
N THR A 26 -12.17 19.59 -16.53
CA THR A 26 -10.96 19.22 -15.77
C THR A 26 -10.58 20.32 -14.77
N GLY A 27 -10.63 21.59 -15.18
CA GLY A 27 -10.39 22.73 -14.29
C GLY A 27 -11.35 22.79 -13.10
N LYS A 28 -12.64 22.54 -13.32
CA LYS A 28 -13.67 22.47 -12.27
C LYS A 28 -13.42 21.31 -11.29
N ILE A 29 -13.06 20.13 -11.79
CA ILE A 29 -12.74 18.98 -10.92
C ILE A 29 -11.49 19.29 -10.08
N CYS A 30 -10.44 19.85 -10.67
CA CYS A 30 -9.25 20.27 -9.93
C CYS A 30 -9.58 21.27 -8.80
N GLU A 31 -10.44 22.25 -9.09
CA GLU A 31 -10.89 23.25 -8.11
C GLU A 31 -11.69 22.62 -6.97
N ALA A 32 -12.65 21.75 -7.28
CA ALA A 32 -13.49 21.05 -6.31
C ALA A 32 -12.67 20.12 -5.39
N LEU A 33 -11.70 19.40 -5.94
CA LEU A 33 -10.84 18.51 -5.16
C LEU A 33 -10.03 19.27 -4.10
N VAL A 34 -9.54 20.49 -4.40
CA VAL A 34 -8.85 21.33 -3.39
C VAL A 34 -9.83 21.91 -2.39
N GLU A 35 -11.06 22.24 -2.82
CA GLU A 35 -12.09 22.81 -1.95
C GLU A 35 -12.41 21.90 -0.76
N GLU A 36 -12.52 20.60 -1.03
CA GLU A 36 -12.76 19.55 -0.02
C GLU A 36 -11.62 19.38 1.00
N LEU A 37 -10.44 19.93 0.73
CA LEU A 37 -9.29 19.79 1.61
C LEU A 37 -9.27 20.87 2.69
N ASN A 38 -8.73 20.48 3.85
CA ASN A 38 -8.41 21.41 4.92
C ASN A 38 -6.88 21.56 5.03
N LEU A 39 -6.36 22.61 4.41
CA LEU A 39 -4.92 22.88 4.29
C LEU A 39 -4.52 24.05 5.20
N ASN A 40 -3.43 23.86 5.97
CA ASN A 40 -2.85 24.86 6.85
C ASN A 40 -1.36 25.05 6.51
N ILE A 41 -1.10 25.66 5.36
CA ILE A 41 0.26 25.83 4.83
C ILE A 41 0.76 27.25 5.12
N PRO A 42 1.90 27.42 5.82
CA PRO A 42 2.45 28.73 6.14
C PRO A 42 2.67 29.58 4.89
N ASN A 43 2.14 30.81 4.92
CA ASN A 43 2.25 31.78 3.83
C ASN A 43 1.69 31.30 2.48
N LEU A 44 0.87 30.24 2.45
CA LEU A 44 0.22 29.73 1.24
C LEU A 44 -1.26 29.41 1.51
N PRO A 45 -2.17 30.36 1.27
CA PRO A 45 -3.59 30.15 1.53
C PRO A 45 -4.20 29.08 0.60
N LYS A 46 -5.21 28.36 1.09
CA LYS A 46 -5.90 27.29 0.33
C LYS A 46 -6.45 27.80 -1.00
N GLU A 47 -7.06 28.99 -1.01
CA GLU A 47 -7.63 29.64 -2.20
C GLU A 47 -6.58 29.79 -3.31
N LYS A 48 -5.32 30.04 -2.95
CA LYS A 48 -4.23 30.13 -3.93
C LYS A 48 -3.91 28.78 -4.55
N ILE A 49 -3.83 27.72 -3.75
CA ILE A 49 -3.64 26.34 -4.26
C ILE A 49 -4.82 25.94 -5.15
N GLN A 50 -6.04 26.30 -4.76
CA GLN A 50 -7.26 26.04 -5.52
C GLN A 50 -7.22 26.74 -6.88
N ASN A 51 -6.93 28.05 -6.91
CA ASN A 51 -6.82 28.83 -8.15
C ASN A 51 -5.72 28.27 -9.07
N ILE A 52 -4.54 27.94 -8.52
CA ILE A 52 -3.46 27.34 -9.30
C ILE A 52 -3.86 25.96 -9.85
N SER A 53 -4.51 25.11 -9.05
CA SER A 53 -4.98 23.78 -9.49
C SER A 53 -6.01 23.89 -10.62
N LYS A 54 -6.92 24.86 -10.52
CA LYS A 54 -7.88 25.19 -11.59
C LYS A 54 -7.17 25.61 -12.88
N ILE A 55 -6.22 26.53 -12.80
CA ILE A 55 -5.42 26.98 -13.96
C ILE A 55 -4.64 25.82 -14.58
N ILE A 56 -4.04 24.95 -13.76
CA ILE A 56 -3.37 23.73 -14.23
C ILE A 56 -4.37 22.89 -15.05
N GLY A 57 -5.55 22.57 -14.51
CA GLY A 57 -6.58 21.80 -15.22
C GLY A 57 -7.06 22.46 -16.52
N LEU A 58 -7.25 23.78 -16.51
CA LEU A 58 -7.69 24.55 -17.68
C LEU A 58 -6.66 24.60 -18.82
N TYR A 59 -5.36 24.47 -18.51
CA TYR A 59 -4.28 24.61 -19.48
C TYR A 59 -3.50 23.31 -19.78
N HIS A 60 -3.73 22.22 -19.05
CA HIS A 60 -2.90 21.02 -19.14
C HIS A 60 -2.82 20.40 -20.55
N ASP A 61 -3.88 20.55 -21.33
CA ASP A 61 -4.01 20.05 -22.70
C ASP A 61 -4.15 21.16 -23.75
N PHE A 62 -3.76 22.39 -23.40
CA PHE A 62 -3.76 23.56 -24.30
C PHE A 62 -3.07 23.27 -25.64
N GLY A 63 -1.96 22.52 -25.64
CA GLY A 63 -1.22 22.16 -26.85
C GLY A 63 -2.00 21.31 -27.86
N LYS A 64 -3.12 20.69 -27.46
CA LYS A 64 -4.02 19.96 -28.38
C LYS A 64 -4.69 20.89 -29.40
N ALA A 65 -4.72 22.21 -29.16
CA ALA A 65 -5.24 23.20 -30.10
C ALA A 65 -4.32 23.45 -31.32
N THR A 66 -3.18 22.78 -31.41
CA THR A 66 -2.28 22.86 -32.57
C THR A 66 -2.83 22.08 -33.75
N LYS A 67 -2.59 22.61 -34.96
CA LYS A 67 -2.96 21.89 -36.19
C LYS A 67 -2.32 20.50 -36.27
N PHE A 68 -1.08 20.33 -35.82
CA PHE A 68 -0.39 19.05 -35.82
C PHE A 68 -1.07 17.97 -34.97
N PHE A 69 -1.66 18.36 -33.83
CA PHE A 69 -2.41 17.44 -32.98
C PHE A 69 -3.78 17.10 -33.59
N GLN A 70 -4.50 18.11 -34.07
CA GLN A 70 -5.82 17.91 -34.68
C GLN A 70 -5.74 17.07 -35.97
N ASP A 71 -4.74 17.32 -36.83
CA ASP A 71 -4.50 16.53 -38.04
C ASP A 71 -4.19 15.06 -37.69
N TYR A 72 -3.48 14.80 -36.58
CA TYR A 72 -3.25 13.44 -36.08
C TYR A 72 -4.54 12.80 -35.55
N LEU A 73 -5.31 13.54 -34.75
CA LEU A 73 -6.49 13.02 -34.07
C LEU A 73 -7.57 12.59 -35.07
N LEU A 74 -7.81 13.42 -36.08
CA LEU A 74 -8.83 13.27 -37.12
C LEU A 74 -8.38 12.38 -38.30
N GLU A 75 -7.16 11.83 -38.27
CA GLU A 75 -6.70 10.93 -39.32
C GLU A 75 -7.36 9.55 -39.17
N ASP A 76 -8.05 9.12 -40.22
CA ASP A 76 -8.74 7.82 -40.29
C ASP A 76 -7.82 6.69 -40.74
N ASN A 77 -6.78 6.98 -41.54
CA ASN A 77 -5.86 5.94 -42.01
C ASN A 77 -4.89 5.52 -40.88
N PRO A 78 -4.90 4.25 -40.44
CA PRO A 78 -4.10 3.79 -39.29
C PRO A 78 -2.58 4.00 -39.46
N ASP A 79 -2.05 3.73 -40.65
CA ASP A 79 -0.61 3.86 -40.94
C ASP A 79 -0.18 5.33 -40.93
N LYS A 80 -0.99 6.20 -41.52
CA LYS A 80 -0.72 7.64 -41.54
C LYS A 80 -0.88 8.25 -40.15
N LYS A 81 -1.89 7.83 -39.40
CA LYS A 81 -2.12 8.23 -38.00
C LYS A 81 -0.94 7.86 -37.12
N ALA A 82 -0.41 6.63 -37.24
CA ALA A 82 0.77 6.18 -36.51
C ALA A 82 2.02 7.02 -36.86
N ARG A 83 2.22 7.35 -38.15
CA ARG A 83 3.32 8.23 -38.58
C ARG A 83 3.19 9.65 -38.02
N LEU A 84 1.98 10.22 -38.00
CA LEU A 84 1.74 11.54 -37.42
C LEU A 84 1.95 11.54 -35.90
N LYS A 85 1.47 10.50 -35.20
CA LYS A 85 1.64 10.34 -33.75
C LYS A 85 3.11 10.37 -33.30
N ASN A 86 4.02 9.88 -34.16
CA ASN A 86 5.45 9.81 -33.86
C ASN A 86 6.20 11.12 -34.15
N LYS A 87 5.55 12.14 -34.70
CA LYS A 87 6.16 13.46 -34.90
C LYS A 87 6.23 14.22 -33.59
N ASP A 88 7.36 14.88 -33.35
CA ASP A 88 7.54 15.70 -32.14
C ASP A 88 6.56 16.88 -32.11
N GLU A 89 6.17 17.44 -33.26
CA GLU A 89 5.18 18.51 -33.33
C GLU A 89 3.77 18.10 -32.84
N THR A 90 3.47 16.80 -32.79
CA THR A 90 2.20 16.27 -32.28
C THR A 90 2.21 16.11 -30.76
N LYS A 91 3.38 16.13 -30.09
CA LYS A 91 3.47 16.06 -28.63
C LYS A 91 3.00 17.38 -28.01
N HIS A 92 1.93 17.38 -27.24
CA HIS A 92 1.31 18.61 -26.73
C HIS A 92 1.79 19.06 -25.34
N SER A 93 2.37 18.16 -24.54
CA SER A 93 2.64 18.42 -23.12
C SER A 93 3.59 19.59 -22.83
N LEU A 94 4.65 19.77 -23.62
CA LEU A 94 5.59 20.87 -23.42
C LEU A 94 4.95 22.23 -23.72
N LEU A 95 4.23 22.35 -24.85
CA LEU A 95 3.52 23.59 -25.17
C LEU A 95 2.46 23.91 -24.13
N SER A 96 1.68 22.92 -23.69
CA SER A 96 0.74 23.09 -22.58
C SER A 96 1.43 23.61 -21.33
N ALA A 97 2.58 23.02 -20.95
CA ALA A 97 3.34 23.44 -19.78
C ALA A 97 3.80 24.90 -19.88
N VAL A 98 4.28 25.33 -21.05
CA VAL A 98 4.65 26.74 -21.31
C VAL A 98 3.44 27.66 -21.14
N ALA A 99 2.29 27.29 -21.69
CA ALA A 99 1.06 28.09 -21.56
C ALA A 99 0.61 28.17 -20.09
N THR A 100 0.63 27.04 -19.36
CA THR A 100 0.34 26.99 -17.92
C THR A 100 1.30 27.87 -17.11
N TYR A 101 2.60 27.88 -17.44
CA TYR A 101 3.58 28.73 -16.76
C TYR A 101 3.21 30.21 -16.82
N PHE A 102 2.79 30.71 -17.99
CA PHE A 102 2.35 32.10 -18.16
C PHE A 102 0.94 32.37 -17.60
N ALA A 103 0.04 31.40 -17.67
CA ALA A 103 -1.28 31.51 -17.05
C ALA A 103 -1.17 31.66 -15.53
N VAL A 104 -0.30 30.85 -14.91
CA VAL A 104 0.00 30.92 -13.47
C VAL A 104 0.76 32.21 -13.14
N GLU A 105 1.71 32.66 -13.96
CA GLU A 105 2.37 33.96 -13.81
C GLU A 105 1.34 35.08 -13.65
N LYS A 106 0.37 35.13 -14.57
CA LYS A 106 -0.65 36.16 -14.61
C LYS A 106 -1.62 36.05 -13.44
N CYS A 107 -2.06 34.82 -13.12
CA CYS A 107 -2.92 34.54 -11.97
C CYS A 107 -2.28 34.99 -10.64
N LEU A 108 -0.97 34.78 -10.47
CA LEU A 108 -0.23 35.18 -9.27
C LEU A 108 -0.05 36.70 -9.19
N GLN A 109 0.20 37.37 -10.32
CA GLN A 109 0.33 38.84 -10.37
C GLN A 109 -0.95 39.56 -9.97
N GLU A 110 -2.12 39.02 -10.33
CA GLU A 110 -3.42 39.65 -10.06
C GLU A 110 -3.92 39.44 -8.63
N ASN A 111 -3.66 38.27 -8.04
CA ASN A 111 -4.23 37.89 -6.75
C ASN A 111 -3.29 38.16 -5.57
N GLU A 112 -1.97 37.95 -5.71
CA GLU A 112 -0.97 38.20 -4.65
C GLU A 112 0.46 38.32 -5.23
N PRO A 113 0.90 39.51 -5.66
CA PRO A 113 2.16 39.68 -6.40
C PRO A 113 3.42 39.33 -5.57
N GLU A 114 3.40 39.50 -4.25
CA GLU A 114 4.54 39.21 -3.37
C GLU A 114 4.25 38.05 -2.41
N ASN A 115 4.67 36.83 -2.79
CA ASN A 115 4.62 35.66 -1.94
C ASN A 115 5.80 34.73 -2.25
N GLU A 116 6.44 34.20 -1.20
CA GLU A 116 7.61 33.34 -1.34
C GLU A 116 7.37 32.05 -2.13
N TRP A 117 6.12 31.59 -2.21
CA TRP A 117 5.74 30.38 -2.94
C TRP A 117 5.50 30.62 -4.43
N ASN A 118 5.46 31.88 -4.90
CA ASN A 118 5.10 32.20 -6.28
C ASN A 118 6.04 31.52 -7.30
N GLU A 119 7.36 31.63 -7.11
CA GLU A 119 8.36 30.99 -7.98
C GLU A 119 8.19 29.46 -7.98
N PHE A 120 7.93 28.88 -6.81
CA PHE A 120 7.72 27.43 -6.67
C PHE A 120 6.44 26.96 -7.35
N LEU A 121 5.30 27.64 -7.14
CA LEU A 121 4.02 27.28 -7.74
C LEU A 121 4.08 27.39 -9.26
N GLN A 122 4.72 28.43 -9.78
CA GLN A 122 4.87 28.64 -11.21
C GLN A 122 5.70 27.52 -11.88
N ILE A 123 6.85 27.18 -11.29
CA ILE A 123 7.70 26.09 -11.78
C ILE A 123 7.01 24.73 -11.60
N SER A 124 6.39 24.49 -10.46
CA SER A 124 5.67 23.23 -10.19
C SER A 124 4.54 23.02 -11.18
N SER A 125 3.74 24.06 -11.48
CA SER A 125 2.65 23.99 -12.45
C SER A 125 3.14 23.64 -13.86
N PHE A 126 4.28 24.22 -14.27
CA PHE A 126 4.95 23.86 -15.52
C PHE A 126 5.32 22.37 -15.56
N VAL A 127 5.98 21.86 -14.52
CA VAL A 127 6.45 20.45 -14.50
C VAL A 127 5.28 19.48 -14.39
N VAL A 128 4.29 19.78 -13.55
CA VAL A 128 3.05 18.99 -13.40
C VAL A 128 2.41 18.76 -14.76
N VAL A 129 2.24 19.81 -15.56
CA VAL A 129 1.69 19.72 -16.92
C VAL A 129 2.67 19.07 -17.90
N ARG A 130 3.98 19.33 -17.81
CA ARG A 130 4.97 18.68 -18.70
C ARG A 130 4.94 17.16 -18.54
N ARG A 131 4.67 16.66 -17.33
CA ARG A 131 4.78 15.24 -16.94
C ARG A 131 3.45 14.52 -16.70
N HIS A 132 2.28 15.11 -16.94
CA HIS A 132 1.00 14.44 -16.65
C HIS A 132 0.76 13.15 -17.46
N HIS A 133 1.45 12.95 -18.58
CA HIS A 133 1.40 11.70 -19.35
C HIS A 133 2.54 10.70 -19.08
N SER A 134 3.61 11.11 -18.40
CA SER A 134 4.81 10.29 -18.13
C SER A 134 5.06 10.12 -16.63
N ASN A 135 6.09 9.34 -16.26
CA ASN A 135 6.59 9.36 -14.89
C ASN A 135 7.36 10.68 -14.63
N LEU A 136 7.46 11.05 -13.36
CA LEU A 136 8.28 12.17 -12.91
C LEU A 136 9.77 11.81 -13.01
N ILE A 137 10.59 12.84 -13.18
CA ILE A 137 12.05 12.78 -13.09
C ILE A 137 12.51 13.91 -12.15
N SER A 138 13.81 14.06 -11.95
CA SER A 138 14.36 15.25 -11.29
C SER A 138 13.77 16.54 -11.87
N ILE A 139 13.13 17.36 -11.03
CA ILE A 139 12.52 18.62 -11.48
C ILE A 139 13.54 19.53 -12.15
N LEU A 140 14.78 19.56 -11.64
CA LEU A 140 15.84 20.38 -12.21
C LEU A 140 16.18 19.96 -13.63
N ASP A 141 16.03 18.69 -13.99
CA ASP A 141 16.23 18.20 -15.35
C ASP A 141 15.07 18.59 -16.26
N ASP A 142 13.84 18.60 -15.73
CA ASP A 142 12.66 19.14 -16.42
C ASP A 142 12.69 20.65 -16.67
N LEU A 143 13.63 21.40 -16.08
CA LEU A 143 13.82 22.81 -16.41
C LEU A 143 14.77 23.04 -17.59
N ALA A 144 15.50 22.00 -18.03
CA ALA A 144 16.26 22.08 -19.27
C ALA A 144 15.31 21.93 -20.46
N ILE A 145 15.38 22.90 -21.36
CA ILE A 145 14.75 22.84 -22.68
C ILE A 145 15.85 23.12 -23.69
N ASP A 146 16.10 22.17 -24.58
CA ASP A 146 17.15 22.29 -25.58
C ASP A 146 16.69 23.09 -26.82
N ASP A 147 17.65 23.47 -27.67
CA ASP A 147 17.37 24.27 -28.88
C ASP A 147 16.43 23.53 -29.86
N TYR A 148 16.44 22.19 -29.86
CA TYR A 148 15.56 21.38 -30.69
C TYR A 148 14.12 21.45 -30.17
N GLU A 149 13.89 21.26 -28.87
CA GLU A 149 12.58 21.43 -28.21
C GLU A 149 12.03 22.84 -28.45
N TYR A 150 12.84 23.89 -28.36
CA TYR A 150 12.43 25.26 -28.72
C TYR A 150 12.05 25.40 -30.19
N SER A 151 12.76 24.72 -31.11
CA SER A 151 12.43 24.74 -32.53
C SER A 151 11.06 24.11 -32.81
N VAL A 152 10.73 23.02 -32.10
CA VAL A 152 9.42 22.35 -32.16
C VAL A 152 8.34 23.25 -31.56
N LEU A 153 8.59 23.85 -30.39
CA LEU A 153 7.67 24.80 -29.75
C LEU A 153 7.30 25.96 -30.67
N LYS A 154 8.27 26.57 -31.36
CA LYS A 154 8.00 27.67 -32.30
C LYS A 154 7.08 27.24 -33.44
N LYS A 155 7.28 26.04 -34.01
CA LYS A 155 6.38 25.47 -35.03
C LYS A 155 4.97 25.28 -34.46
N GLN A 156 4.88 24.71 -33.26
CA GLN A 156 3.60 24.47 -32.59
C GLN A 156 2.84 25.77 -32.32
N ILE A 157 3.50 26.78 -31.74
CA ILE A 157 2.93 28.11 -31.42
C ILE A 157 2.31 28.75 -32.66
N ASN A 158 3.02 28.73 -33.79
CA ASN A 158 2.54 29.29 -35.06
C ASN A 158 1.32 28.53 -35.63
N SER A 159 1.06 27.32 -35.15
CA SER A 159 -0.03 26.45 -35.62
C SER A 159 -1.23 26.37 -34.67
N ILE A 160 -1.22 27.10 -33.55
CA ILE A 160 -2.31 27.09 -32.56
C ILE A 160 -3.55 27.76 -33.14
N ASN A 161 -4.69 27.08 -33.04
CA ASN A 161 -6.00 27.70 -33.27
C ASN A 161 -6.52 28.34 -31.97
N PHE A 162 -6.19 29.61 -31.72
CA PHE A 162 -6.66 30.31 -30.52
C PHE A 162 -8.19 30.46 -30.44
N ASN A 163 -8.92 30.31 -31.56
CA ASN A 163 -10.37 30.44 -31.55
C ASN A 163 -11.06 29.35 -30.73
N CYS A 164 -10.48 28.14 -30.66
CA CYS A 164 -11.04 27.04 -29.89
C CYS A 164 -10.73 27.13 -28.38
N LEU A 165 -10.00 28.16 -27.95
CA LEU A 165 -9.54 28.35 -26.57
C LEU A 165 -10.10 29.64 -25.93
N LYS A 166 -11.04 30.33 -26.59
CA LYS A 166 -11.56 31.64 -26.19
C LYS A 166 -12.11 31.71 -24.75
N ASN A 167 -12.53 30.59 -24.20
CA ASN A 167 -13.10 30.51 -22.86
C ASN A 167 -12.03 30.39 -21.76
N LEU A 168 -10.75 30.23 -22.11
CA LEU A 168 -9.68 30.14 -21.13
C LEU A 168 -9.33 31.53 -20.56
N PRO A 169 -9.10 31.64 -19.24
CA PRO A 169 -8.70 32.90 -18.63
C PRO A 169 -7.29 33.29 -19.07
N TYR A 170 -7.02 34.58 -19.24
CA TYR A 170 -5.68 35.13 -19.60
C TYR A 170 -5.18 34.80 -21.02
N LEU A 171 -6.05 34.35 -21.93
CA LEU A 171 -5.65 33.91 -23.26
C LEU A 171 -4.85 34.97 -24.05
N ASP A 172 -5.26 36.25 -24.01
CA ASP A 172 -4.58 37.33 -24.73
C ASP A 172 -3.14 37.54 -24.22
N TYR A 173 -2.96 37.53 -22.89
CA TYR A 173 -1.64 37.63 -22.26
C TYR A 173 -0.73 36.47 -22.67
N ILE A 174 -1.28 35.25 -22.65
CA ILE A 174 -0.54 34.04 -23.01
C ILE A 174 -0.19 34.04 -24.49
N ARG A 175 -1.10 34.47 -25.36
CA ARG A 175 -0.86 34.61 -26.79
C ARG A 175 0.29 35.58 -27.07
N GLU A 176 0.32 36.73 -26.40
CA GLU A 176 1.43 37.69 -26.50
C GLU A 176 2.77 37.07 -26.06
N LYS A 177 2.79 36.42 -24.88
CA LYS A 177 3.98 35.78 -24.33
C LYS A 177 4.51 34.65 -25.22
N LEU A 178 3.63 33.82 -25.76
CA LEU A 178 4.00 32.72 -26.66
C LEU A 178 4.55 33.23 -28.00
N ASN A 179 3.93 34.25 -28.58
CA ASN A 179 4.41 34.83 -29.85
C ASN A 179 5.79 35.48 -29.71
N ASN A 180 6.08 36.05 -28.53
CA ASN A 180 7.35 36.69 -28.20
C ASN A 180 8.34 35.74 -27.50
N LEU A 181 8.08 34.42 -27.53
CA LEU A 181 8.88 33.45 -26.79
C LEU A 181 10.24 33.20 -27.47
N GLU A 182 11.30 33.78 -26.90
CA GLU A 182 12.67 33.41 -27.26
C GLU A 182 13.21 32.30 -26.37
N LYS A 183 13.16 32.51 -25.06
CA LYS A 183 13.53 31.55 -24.02
C LYS A 183 12.62 31.69 -22.80
N LEU A 184 12.29 30.59 -22.16
CA LEU A 184 11.58 30.59 -20.89
C LEU A 184 12.51 31.02 -19.75
N PRO A 185 12.03 31.82 -18.77
CA PRO A 185 12.81 32.27 -17.62
C PRO A 185 12.95 31.17 -16.53
N LEU A 186 13.18 29.92 -16.93
CA LEU A 186 13.39 28.79 -16.02
C LEU A 186 14.85 28.76 -15.57
N SER A 187 15.13 29.15 -14.32
CA SER A 187 16.48 29.12 -13.77
C SER A 187 16.66 27.95 -12.80
N LYS A 188 17.42 26.93 -13.22
CA LYS A 188 17.84 25.82 -12.34
C LYS A 188 18.51 26.33 -11.06
N PHE A 189 19.39 27.32 -11.20
CA PHE A 189 20.12 27.90 -10.08
C PHE A 189 19.19 28.62 -9.10
N LYS A 190 18.28 29.48 -9.58
CA LYS A 190 17.34 30.17 -8.68
C LYS A 190 16.40 29.18 -8.00
N PHE A 191 15.85 28.22 -8.73
CA PHE A 191 14.95 27.22 -8.16
C PHE A 191 15.64 26.32 -7.13
N SER A 192 16.84 25.82 -7.44
CA SER A 192 17.64 25.05 -6.47
C SER A 192 18.00 25.89 -5.24
N ARG A 193 18.37 27.16 -5.43
CA ARG A 193 18.58 28.09 -4.32
C ARG A 193 17.29 28.30 -3.53
N TRP A 194 16.13 28.38 -4.18
CA TRP A 194 14.84 28.55 -3.51
C TRP A 194 14.50 27.34 -2.62
N LEU A 195 14.68 26.12 -3.14
CA LEU A 195 14.50 24.87 -2.40
C LEU A 195 15.42 24.79 -1.19
N ASN A 196 16.68 25.20 -1.35
CA ASN A 196 17.67 25.23 -0.28
C ASN A 196 17.50 26.43 0.68
N SER A 197 16.78 27.48 0.26
CA SER A 197 16.59 28.70 1.04
C SER A 197 15.40 28.54 1.99
N LYS A 198 15.71 28.71 3.28
CA LYS A 198 14.84 28.53 4.46
C LYS A 198 14.79 27.08 4.95
N SER A 199 15.51 26.85 6.06
CA SER A 199 15.47 25.63 6.87
C SER A 199 14.06 25.20 7.27
N ASP A 200 13.09 26.11 7.23
CA ASP A 200 11.78 25.92 7.84
C ASP A 200 10.74 25.29 6.89
N LYS A 201 11.05 25.16 5.59
CA LYS A 201 10.14 24.53 4.61
C LYS A 201 10.14 23.01 4.71
N GLY A 202 11.28 22.39 5.06
CA GLY A 202 11.44 20.94 5.15
C GLY A 202 10.88 20.23 3.91
N VAL A 203 10.12 19.14 4.13
CA VAL A 203 9.50 18.31 3.08
C VAL A 203 8.22 18.92 2.47
N LEU A 204 7.80 20.12 2.89
CA LEU A 204 6.53 20.73 2.46
C LEU A 204 6.42 20.98 0.95
N PRO A 205 7.46 21.48 0.23
CA PRO A 205 7.39 21.65 -1.22
C PRO A 205 7.09 20.33 -1.95
N TYR A 206 7.65 19.21 -1.48
CA TYR A 206 7.39 17.88 -2.04
C TYR A 206 5.92 17.48 -1.93
N LEU A 207 5.32 17.69 -0.76
CA LEU A 207 3.91 17.35 -0.55
C LEU A 207 2.97 18.25 -1.36
N ILE A 208 3.28 19.54 -1.50
CA ILE A 208 2.50 20.46 -2.35
C ILE A 208 2.63 20.07 -3.82
N PHE A 209 3.84 19.75 -4.29
CA PHE A 209 4.05 19.30 -5.67
C PHE A 209 3.24 18.02 -5.96
N ASN A 210 3.35 17.01 -5.08
CA ASN A 210 2.59 15.77 -5.21
C ASN A 210 1.08 16.01 -5.17
N LEU A 211 0.61 16.97 -4.37
CA LEU A 211 -0.81 17.36 -4.35
C LEU A 211 -1.25 17.89 -5.71
N LEU A 212 -0.55 18.88 -6.26
CA LEU A 212 -0.89 19.48 -7.57
C LEU A 212 -0.84 18.42 -8.70
N TYR A 213 0.20 17.58 -8.69
CA TYR A 213 0.37 16.54 -9.71
C TYR A 213 -0.73 15.48 -9.62
N SER A 214 -1.03 14.99 -8.41
CA SER A 214 -2.04 13.97 -8.20
C SER A 214 -3.47 14.46 -8.47
N ILE A 215 -3.77 15.73 -8.20
CA ILE A 215 -5.06 16.34 -8.55
C ILE A 215 -5.25 16.40 -10.06
N LEU A 216 -4.24 16.84 -10.82
CA LEU A 216 -4.34 16.87 -12.28
C LEU A 216 -4.52 15.45 -12.87
N LEU A 217 -3.70 14.50 -12.44
CA LEU A 217 -3.78 13.11 -12.92
C LEU A 217 -5.15 12.49 -12.65
N ASP A 218 -5.73 12.78 -11.48
CA ASP A 218 -7.02 12.24 -11.08
C ASP A 218 -8.17 12.91 -11.82
N SER A 219 -8.10 14.23 -12.02
CA SER A 219 -9.13 15.01 -12.71
C SER A 219 -9.23 14.66 -14.19
N ASP A 220 -8.09 14.52 -14.87
CA ASP A 220 -8.02 14.11 -16.29
C ASP A 220 -8.65 12.71 -16.49
N LYS A 221 -8.41 11.80 -15.54
CA LYS A 221 -8.95 10.42 -15.58
C LYS A 221 -10.43 10.33 -15.24
N HIS A 222 -10.90 11.09 -14.27
CA HIS A 222 -12.28 11.03 -13.80
C HIS A 222 -13.31 11.57 -14.78
N GLN A 223 -12.86 12.34 -15.76
CA GLN A 223 -13.72 12.98 -16.72
C GLN A 223 -14.48 12.03 -17.65
N THR A 224 -14.01 10.80 -17.80
CA THR A 224 -14.71 9.75 -18.55
C THR A 224 -15.78 9.04 -17.72
N VAL A 225 -15.82 9.29 -16.41
CA VAL A 225 -16.65 8.56 -15.43
C VAL A 225 -17.70 9.47 -14.77
N LEU A 226 -17.40 10.78 -14.65
CA LEU A 226 -18.26 11.77 -14.00
C LEU A 226 -19.01 12.61 -15.06
N GLU A 227 -20.32 12.37 -15.20
CA GLU A 227 -21.25 13.36 -15.77
C GLU A 227 -21.74 14.36 -14.71
N ASP A 228 -21.69 14.00 -13.41
CA ASP A 228 -22.02 14.86 -12.27
C ASP A 228 -21.02 14.67 -11.11
N ILE A 229 -20.71 15.76 -10.39
CA ILE A 229 -19.90 15.73 -9.17
C ILE A 229 -20.64 14.90 -8.11
N LYS A 230 -20.14 13.70 -7.80
CA LYS A 230 -20.79 12.82 -6.82
C LYS A 230 -20.73 13.42 -5.42
N PHE A 231 -21.89 13.49 -4.76
CA PHE A 231 -21.94 13.70 -3.32
C PHE A 231 -21.30 12.51 -2.60
N ARG A 232 -20.32 12.78 -1.74
CA ARG A 232 -19.66 11.74 -0.94
C ARG A 232 -20.63 11.13 0.07
N ASN A 233 -20.87 9.83 -0.01
CA ASN A 233 -21.81 9.09 0.85
C ASN A 233 -21.49 9.26 2.33
N ASP A 234 -22.54 9.36 3.16
CA ASP A 234 -22.35 9.34 4.60
C ASP A 234 -22.27 7.92 5.14
N ILE A 235 -21.46 7.77 6.19
CA ILE A 235 -21.28 6.50 6.89
C ILE A 235 -21.64 6.76 8.34
N ASP A 236 -22.57 5.95 8.86
CA ASP A 236 -23.00 6.06 10.25
C ASP A 236 -21.81 5.93 11.21
N PRO A 237 -21.51 6.95 12.04
CA PRO A 237 -20.40 6.88 13.00
C PRO A 237 -20.58 5.78 14.05
N ASN A 238 -21.80 5.28 14.24
CA ASN A 238 -22.13 4.23 15.20
C ASN A 238 -22.33 2.85 14.54
N LEU A 239 -21.95 2.68 13.28
CA LEU A 239 -22.08 1.43 12.53
C LEU A 239 -21.55 0.22 13.31
N ILE A 240 -20.33 0.32 13.85
CA ILE A 240 -19.68 -0.76 14.60
C ILE A 240 -20.36 -1.00 15.96
N GLU A 241 -20.87 0.05 16.60
CA GLU A 241 -21.57 -0.05 17.88
C GLU A 241 -22.90 -0.81 17.72
N LYS A 242 -23.66 -0.49 16.66
CA LYS A 242 -24.87 -1.23 16.29
C LYS A 242 -24.57 -2.70 16.00
N PHE A 243 -23.52 -2.99 15.23
CA PHE A 243 -23.08 -4.37 14.96
C PHE A 243 -22.76 -5.13 16.25
N ARG A 244 -22.03 -4.50 17.18
CA ARG A 244 -21.69 -5.11 18.47
C ARG A 244 -22.93 -5.44 19.31
N SER A 245 -23.95 -4.59 19.28
CA SER A 245 -25.24 -4.85 19.93
C SER A 245 -26.00 -6.00 19.30
N ILE A 246 -26.00 -6.13 17.96
CA ILE A 246 -26.66 -7.22 17.23
C ILE A 246 -26.02 -8.57 17.55
N LYS A 247 -24.69 -8.64 17.53
CA LYS A 247 -23.93 -9.87 17.78
C LYS A 247 -23.75 -10.19 19.28
N ASP A 248 -24.46 -9.46 20.15
CA ASP A 248 -24.46 -9.66 21.60
C ASP A 248 -23.06 -9.68 22.24
N PHE A 249 -22.15 -8.81 21.75
CA PHE A 249 -20.80 -8.68 22.32
C PHE A 249 -20.81 -8.24 23.79
N ASN A 250 -21.94 -7.70 24.27
CA ASN A 250 -22.15 -7.27 25.65
C ASN A 250 -22.47 -8.44 26.59
N ASN A 251 -22.61 -9.67 26.08
CA ASN A 251 -22.82 -10.84 26.91
C ASN A 251 -21.50 -11.23 27.62
N PHE A 252 -21.49 -11.08 28.94
CA PHE A 252 -20.29 -11.20 29.80
C PHE A 252 -19.83 -12.64 30.07
N SER A 253 -20.11 -13.57 29.14
CA SER A 253 -19.91 -15.00 29.35
C SER A 253 -18.45 -15.45 29.45
N SER A 254 -17.48 -14.60 29.07
CA SER A 254 -16.05 -14.92 29.17
C SER A 254 -15.19 -13.72 29.61
N LYS A 255 -14.13 -13.99 30.39
CA LYS A 255 -13.16 -12.98 30.87
C LYS A 255 -12.53 -12.17 29.71
N ILE A 256 -12.33 -12.80 28.55
CA ILE A 256 -11.77 -12.13 27.37
C ILE A 256 -12.75 -11.14 26.73
N ASN A 257 -14.05 -11.42 26.73
CA ASN A 257 -15.06 -10.50 26.19
C ASN A 257 -15.25 -9.27 27.09
N LEU A 258 -15.19 -9.45 28.41
CA LEU A 258 -15.15 -8.34 29.38
C LEU A 258 -14.00 -7.37 29.07
N LEU A 259 -12.79 -7.91 28.91
CA LEU A 259 -11.60 -7.12 28.62
C LEU A 259 -11.69 -6.39 27.27
N ARG A 260 -12.17 -7.08 26.23
CA ARG A 260 -12.42 -6.48 24.90
C ARG A 260 -13.41 -5.32 24.97
N ASN A 261 -14.46 -5.47 25.77
CA ASN A 261 -15.46 -4.41 25.95
C ASN A 261 -14.89 -3.23 26.72
N GLU A 262 -14.10 -3.47 27.76
CA GLU A 262 -13.42 -2.41 28.51
C GLU A 262 -12.45 -1.63 27.64
N ILE A 263 -11.55 -2.32 26.93
CA ILE A 263 -10.59 -1.71 25.99
C ILE A 263 -11.32 -0.87 24.94
N TYR A 264 -12.40 -1.42 24.37
CA TYR A 264 -13.21 -0.71 23.40
C TYR A 264 -13.79 0.58 23.97
N GLN A 265 -14.48 0.51 25.12
CA GLN A 265 -15.11 1.70 25.71
C GLN A 265 -14.07 2.77 26.06
N ARG A 266 -12.95 2.39 26.69
CA ARG A 266 -11.90 3.35 27.05
C ARG A 266 -11.32 4.08 25.84
N ILE A 267 -11.11 3.38 24.72
CA ILE A 267 -10.60 3.98 23.48
C ILE A 267 -11.65 4.91 22.87
N ILE A 268 -12.91 4.47 22.78
CA ILE A 268 -14.00 5.28 22.22
C ILE A 268 -14.26 6.54 23.03
N ASP A 269 -14.17 6.47 24.36
CA ASP A 269 -14.30 7.64 25.25
C ASP A 269 -13.22 8.70 25.00
N GLN A 270 -12.04 8.31 24.49
CA GLN A 270 -11.00 9.28 24.13
C GLN A 270 -11.38 10.16 22.94
N VAL A 271 -12.33 9.76 22.09
CA VAL A 271 -12.71 10.53 20.88
C VAL A 271 -13.09 11.95 21.24
N GLN A 272 -13.76 12.18 22.37
CA GLN A 272 -14.16 13.54 22.81
C GLN A 272 -13.02 14.31 23.49
N ASN A 273 -12.05 13.62 24.05
CA ASN A 273 -10.94 14.21 24.81
C ASN A 273 -9.78 14.68 23.92
N LEU A 274 -9.76 14.31 22.64
CA LEU A 274 -8.70 14.74 21.72
C LEU A 274 -8.74 16.25 21.45
N ASP A 275 -7.58 16.89 21.43
CA ASP A 275 -7.41 18.19 20.78
C ASP A 275 -7.17 17.96 19.28
N LEU A 276 -8.17 18.21 18.45
CA LEU A 276 -8.08 17.93 17.01
C LEU A 276 -7.00 18.77 16.27
N ASN A 277 -6.45 19.81 16.89
CA ASN A 277 -5.35 20.59 16.31
C ASN A 277 -3.98 20.05 16.68
N GLN A 278 -3.84 19.36 17.82
CA GLN A 278 -2.57 18.87 18.35
C GLN A 278 -2.45 17.35 18.27
N ASP A 279 -3.48 16.62 18.71
CA ASP A 279 -3.54 15.17 18.78
C ASP A 279 -3.88 14.57 17.40
N LYS A 280 -2.89 14.56 16.50
CA LYS A 280 -3.05 14.03 15.13
C LYS A 280 -2.26 12.75 14.84
N ILE A 281 -1.33 12.39 15.71
CA ILE A 281 -0.64 11.10 15.68
C ILE A 281 -1.08 10.35 16.93
N LEU A 282 -1.94 9.36 16.72
CA LEU A 282 -2.61 8.59 17.75
C LEU A 282 -2.04 7.17 17.77
N SER A 283 -2.02 6.54 18.93
CA SER A 283 -1.62 5.14 19.09
C SER A 283 -2.70 4.34 19.79
N ILE A 284 -2.91 3.10 19.33
CA ILE A 284 -3.70 2.08 20.00
C ILE A 284 -2.76 0.92 20.28
N THR A 285 -2.21 0.89 21.48
CA THR A 285 -1.32 -0.19 21.92
C THR A 285 -2.10 -1.17 22.78
N ALA A 286 -2.51 -2.29 22.18
CA ALA A 286 -3.35 -3.28 22.85
C ALA A 286 -2.91 -4.73 22.52
N PRO A 287 -3.07 -5.69 23.45
CA PRO A 287 -2.69 -7.09 23.24
C PRO A 287 -3.32 -7.71 21.99
N THR A 288 -2.65 -8.69 21.38
CA THR A 288 -3.21 -9.43 20.24
C THR A 288 -4.48 -10.17 20.66
N GLY A 289 -5.51 -10.10 19.81
CA GLY A 289 -6.82 -10.68 20.13
C GLY A 289 -7.76 -9.82 21.00
N SER A 290 -7.39 -8.58 21.32
CA SER A 290 -8.24 -7.58 22.02
C SER A 290 -9.35 -6.95 21.15
N GLY A 291 -9.49 -7.36 19.88
CA GLY A 291 -10.48 -6.79 18.97
C GLY A 291 -10.06 -5.47 18.30
N LYS A 292 -8.75 -5.20 18.22
CA LYS A 292 -8.16 -3.96 17.65
C LYS A 292 -8.82 -3.50 16.35
N THR A 293 -9.10 -4.40 15.41
CA THR A 293 -9.67 -4.04 14.09
C THR A 293 -11.01 -3.30 14.22
N LEU A 294 -11.98 -3.86 14.95
CA LEU A 294 -13.30 -3.24 15.13
C LEU A 294 -13.20 -1.98 16.01
N THR A 295 -12.37 -2.00 17.05
CA THR A 295 -12.15 -0.84 17.92
C THR A 295 -11.54 0.33 17.16
N THR A 296 -10.50 0.08 16.37
CA THR A 296 -9.81 1.10 15.56
C THR A 296 -10.74 1.67 14.50
N MET A 297 -11.52 0.83 13.83
CA MET A 297 -12.51 1.29 12.84
C MET A 297 -13.61 2.14 13.48
N SER A 298 -14.17 1.70 14.62
CA SER A 298 -15.18 2.46 15.36
C SER A 298 -14.65 3.82 15.82
N PHE A 299 -13.42 3.84 16.35
CA PHE A 299 -12.75 5.08 16.73
C PHE A 299 -12.58 6.03 15.53
N ALA A 300 -12.11 5.52 14.39
CA ALA A 300 -11.91 6.31 13.18
C ALA A 300 -13.23 6.88 12.63
N LEU A 301 -14.33 6.11 12.66
CA LEU A 301 -15.65 6.57 12.25
C LEU A 301 -16.20 7.69 13.15
N LYS A 302 -16.06 7.56 14.47
CA LYS A 302 -16.47 8.61 15.41
C LYS A 302 -15.56 9.85 15.34
N LEU A 303 -14.26 9.66 15.13
CA LEU A 303 -13.32 10.76 14.90
C LEU A 303 -13.65 11.51 13.60
N ARG A 304 -13.98 10.80 12.52
CA ARG A 304 -14.42 11.38 11.25
C ARG A 304 -15.63 12.28 11.42
N ASP A 305 -16.67 11.81 12.12
CA ASP A 305 -17.87 12.60 12.42
C ASP A 305 -17.54 13.87 13.23
N ARG A 306 -16.67 13.75 14.24
CA ARG A 306 -16.21 14.91 15.02
C ARG A 306 -15.44 15.91 14.15
N ILE A 307 -14.51 15.45 13.32
CA ILE A 307 -13.76 16.31 12.39
C ILE A 307 -14.71 17.02 11.42
N GLN A 308 -15.70 16.32 10.88
CA GLN A 308 -16.69 16.91 9.97
C GLN A 308 -17.48 18.03 10.64
N LYS A 309 -17.93 17.83 11.88
CA LYS A 309 -18.64 18.86 12.66
C LYS A 309 -17.76 20.06 13.02
N ASN A 310 -16.47 19.85 13.28
CA ASN A 310 -15.56 20.89 13.76
C ASN A 310 -14.84 21.68 12.64
N PHE A 311 -14.55 21.05 11.51
CA PHE A 311 -13.74 21.64 10.44
C PHE A 311 -14.45 21.68 9.08
N ASN A 312 -15.71 21.25 9.00
CA ASN A 312 -16.54 21.32 7.80
C ASN A 312 -15.94 20.63 6.55
N TYR A 313 -15.23 19.52 6.76
CA TYR A 313 -14.77 18.64 5.70
C TYR A 313 -14.90 17.18 6.13
N LYS A 314 -14.95 16.25 5.18
CA LYS A 314 -15.28 14.84 5.44
C LYS A 314 -14.05 13.94 5.23
N PRO A 315 -13.35 13.51 6.29
CA PRO A 315 -12.19 12.63 6.13
C PRO A 315 -12.53 11.31 5.44
N ARG A 316 -11.66 10.85 4.54
CA ARG A 316 -11.63 9.43 4.14
C ARG A 316 -10.88 8.63 5.21
N ILE A 317 -11.22 7.35 5.35
CA ILE A 317 -10.48 6.42 6.21
C ILE A 317 -9.63 5.52 5.32
N ILE A 318 -8.32 5.58 5.46
CA ILE A 318 -7.37 4.75 4.72
C ILE A 318 -6.75 3.75 5.71
N TYR A 319 -7.21 2.50 5.67
CA TYR A 319 -6.72 1.42 6.53
C TYR A 319 -5.62 0.63 5.82
N CYS A 320 -4.39 0.81 6.25
CA CYS A 320 -3.20 0.20 5.67
C CYS A 320 -2.74 -1.00 6.50
N LEU A 321 -2.50 -2.14 5.85
CA LEU A 321 -1.98 -3.36 6.46
C LEU A 321 -0.69 -3.86 5.77
N PRO A 322 0.24 -4.49 6.50
CA PRO A 322 1.50 -4.98 5.93
C PRO A 322 1.37 -6.28 5.15
N PHE A 323 0.45 -7.17 5.55
CA PHE A 323 0.31 -8.51 4.99
C PHE A 323 -1.04 -8.69 4.29
N LEU A 324 -1.01 -9.25 3.08
CA LEU A 324 -2.21 -9.49 2.25
C LEU A 324 -3.22 -10.42 2.94
N SER A 325 -2.73 -11.45 3.66
CA SER A 325 -3.59 -12.42 4.36
C SER A 325 -4.51 -11.77 5.38
N ILE A 326 -4.06 -10.70 6.05
CA ILE A 326 -4.87 -9.97 7.03
C ILE A 326 -5.87 -9.05 6.32
N ILE A 327 -5.56 -8.57 5.11
CA ILE A 327 -6.43 -7.65 4.37
C ILE A 327 -7.77 -8.31 4.05
N ASP A 328 -7.74 -9.48 3.42
CA ASP A 328 -8.98 -10.19 3.04
C ASP A 328 -9.82 -10.56 4.27
N GLN A 329 -9.15 -10.93 5.37
CA GLN A 329 -9.83 -11.23 6.63
C GLN A 329 -10.51 -9.99 7.21
N ASN A 330 -9.79 -8.86 7.30
CA ASN A 330 -10.33 -7.62 7.85
C ASN A 330 -11.43 -7.02 6.95
N ALA A 331 -11.27 -7.14 5.63
CA ALA A 331 -12.28 -6.71 4.67
C ALA A 331 -13.59 -7.50 4.84
N LYS A 332 -13.52 -8.82 5.00
CA LYS A 332 -14.70 -9.66 5.27
C LYS A 332 -15.44 -9.23 6.54
N VAL A 333 -14.70 -8.93 7.61
CA VAL A 333 -15.30 -8.45 8.87
C VAL A 333 -16.05 -7.14 8.65
N ILE A 334 -15.47 -6.19 7.91
CA ILE A 334 -16.13 -4.91 7.64
C ILE A 334 -17.35 -5.08 6.72
N VAL A 335 -17.27 -5.94 5.70
CA VAL A 335 -18.44 -6.28 4.86
C VAL A 335 -19.57 -6.91 5.68
N GLU A 336 -19.23 -7.81 6.62
CA GLU A 336 -20.20 -8.41 7.55
C GLU A 336 -20.88 -7.34 8.43
N VAL A 337 -20.11 -6.36 8.94
CA VAL A 337 -20.64 -5.24 9.71
C VAL A 337 -21.73 -4.50 8.95
N PHE A 338 -21.48 -4.15 7.69
CA PHE A 338 -22.47 -3.47 6.85
C PHE A 338 -23.70 -4.35 6.61
N LYS A 339 -23.50 -5.62 6.25
CA LYS A 339 -24.59 -6.56 5.97
C LYS A 339 -25.52 -6.77 7.17
N GLU A 340 -24.97 -6.90 8.36
CA GLU A 340 -25.75 -7.14 9.58
C GLU A 340 -26.49 -5.88 10.06
N VAL A 341 -25.89 -4.69 9.89
CA VAL A 341 -26.49 -3.44 10.38
C VAL A 341 -27.45 -2.81 9.37
N LEU A 342 -27.14 -2.90 8.08
CA LEU A 342 -27.89 -2.26 7.00
C LEU A 342 -28.72 -3.25 6.16
N GLY A 343 -28.53 -4.56 6.34
CA GLY A 343 -29.19 -5.61 5.57
C GLY A 343 -28.52 -5.96 4.24
N GLU A 344 -27.57 -5.15 3.79
CA GLU A 344 -26.91 -5.24 2.48
C GLU A 344 -25.39 -5.01 2.61
N PRO A 345 -24.56 -5.61 1.73
CA PRO A 345 -23.12 -5.31 1.69
C PRO A 345 -22.87 -3.85 1.29
N PRO A 346 -21.71 -3.26 1.64
CA PRO A 346 -21.41 -1.89 1.28
C PRO A 346 -21.23 -1.75 -0.24
N THR A 347 -21.64 -0.61 -0.79
CA THR A 347 -21.26 -0.22 -2.15
C THR A 347 -19.78 0.19 -2.22
N SER A 348 -19.20 0.17 -3.43
CA SER A 348 -17.78 0.44 -3.63
C SER A 348 -17.35 1.88 -3.33
N ASP A 349 -18.29 2.84 -3.36
CA ASP A 349 -18.08 4.22 -2.93
C ASP A 349 -18.12 4.39 -1.40
N GLN A 350 -18.70 3.42 -0.66
CA GLN A 350 -18.65 3.36 0.81
C GLN A 350 -17.41 2.62 1.31
N PHE A 351 -17.11 1.46 0.70
CA PHE A 351 -16.03 0.58 1.12
C PHE A 351 -15.31 -0.05 -0.08
N LEU A 352 -13.98 0.10 -0.10
CA LEU A 352 -13.13 -0.45 -1.14
C LEU A 352 -11.98 -1.24 -0.51
N THR A 353 -11.72 -2.43 -1.05
CA THR A 353 -10.51 -3.19 -0.78
C THR A 353 -9.60 -3.11 -1.99
N HIS A 354 -8.36 -2.64 -1.83
CA HIS A 354 -7.41 -2.47 -2.92
C HIS A 354 -6.02 -3.02 -2.57
N HIS A 355 -5.77 -4.23 -3.06
CA HIS A 355 -4.47 -4.87 -3.22
C HIS A 355 -4.35 -5.51 -4.61
N HIS A 356 -3.19 -6.05 -4.96
CA HIS A 356 -2.94 -6.64 -6.29
C HIS A 356 -3.75 -7.91 -6.59
N LEU A 357 -4.52 -8.41 -5.62
CA LEU A 357 -5.41 -9.58 -5.70
C LEU A 357 -6.89 -9.20 -5.48
N SER A 358 -7.25 -7.91 -5.52
CA SER A 358 -8.66 -7.50 -5.38
C SER A 358 -9.35 -7.51 -6.74
N ASP A 359 -10.65 -7.84 -6.76
CA ASP A 359 -11.47 -7.70 -7.97
C ASP A 359 -11.57 -6.23 -8.38
N ILE A 360 -11.53 -5.97 -9.69
CA ILE A 360 -11.67 -4.62 -10.26
C ILE A 360 -13.13 -4.42 -10.67
N SER A 361 -14.00 -4.31 -9.68
CA SER A 361 -15.43 -4.02 -9.83
C SER A 361 -15.80 -2.84 -8.95
N TYR A 362 -16.52 -1.86 -9.48
CA TYR A 362 -17.00 -0.72 -8.73
C TYR A 362 -18.50 -0.56 -8.92
N ILE A 363 -19.26 -0.71 -7.84
CA ILE A 363 -20.74 -0.72 -7.85
C ILE A 363 -21.24 0.33 -6.85
N THR A 364 -22.13 1.21 -7.30
CA THR A 364 -22.88 2.12 -6.43
C THR A 364 -24.36 1.76 -6.42
N ASN A 365 -25.14 2.41 -5.54
CA ASN A 365 -26.60 2.24 -5.52
C ASN A 365 -27.27 2.62 -6.85
N GLU A 366 -26.63 3.48 -7.64
CA GLU A 366 -27.19 4.04 -8.87
C GLU A 366 -26.72 3.31 -10.13
N LYS A 367 -25.47 2.85 -10.15
CA LYS A 367 -24.81 2.32 -11.35
C LYS A 367 -23.77 1.27 -11.00
N GLU A 368 -23.76 0.19 -11.77
CA GLU A 368 -22.62 -0.70 -11.92
C GLU A 368 -21.73 -0.18 -13.05
N TYR A 369 -20.47 0.12 -12.74
CA TYR A 369 -19.51 0.66 -13.69
C TYR A 369 -18.90 -0.44 -14.53
N ASP A 370 -18.56 -0.15 -15.79
CA ASP A 370 -17.83 -1.12 -16.59
C ASP A 370 -16.40 -1.33 -16.03
N THR A 371 -15.67 -2.32 -16.56
CA THR A 371 -14.35 -2.68 -16.02
C THR A 371 -13.30 -1.56 -16.15
N ASP A 372 -13.40 -0.69 -17.15
CA ASP A 372 -12.43 0.38 -17.37
C ASP A 372 -12.76 1.58 -16.48
N GLU A 373 -14.03 1.95 -16.37
CA GLU A 373 -14.52 2.93 -15.40
C GLU A 373 -14.23 2.48 -13.96
N SER A 374 -14.45 1.21 -13.64
CA SER A 374 -14.15 0.61 -12.34
C SER A 374 -12.66 0.69 -12.01
N GLU A 375 -11.76 0.43 -12.98
CA GLU A 375 -10.31 0.56 -12.76
C GLU A 375 -9.94 2.00 -12.40
N ILE A 376 -10.55 2.99 -13.07
CA ILE A 376 -10.29 4.40 -12.78
C ILE A 376 -10.65 4.72 -11.33
N LEU A 377 -11.84 4.31 -10.85
CA LEU A 377 -12.31 4.60 -9.49
C LEU A 377 -11.55 3.82 -8.41
N VAL A 378 -11.23 2.54 -8.67
CA VAL A 378 -10.44 1.71 -7.73
C VAL A 378 -9.00 2.21 -7.62
N GLU A 379 -8.36 2.56 -8.74
CA GLU A 379 -6.99 3.09 -8.75
C GLU A 379 -6.91 4.51 -8.19
N GLY A 380 -8.01 5.27 -8.26
CA GLY A 380 -8.14 6.62 -7.70
C GLY A 380 -8.44 6.66 -6.20
N TRP A 381 -8.80 5.51 -5.60
CA TRP A 381 -9.28 5.41 -4.21
C TRP A 381 -10.55 6.25 -3.97
N ASP A 382 -11.51 6.14 -4.88
CA ASP A 382 -12.78 6.86 -4.82
C ASP A 382 -13.76 6.14 -3.88
N SER A 383 -13.40 5.97 -2.61
CA SER A 383 -14.25 5.34 -1.58
C SER A 383 -14.07 6.03 -0.23
N GLU A 384 -15.11 6.06 0.60
CA GLU A 384 -15.06 6.65 1.94
C GLU A 384 -14.16 5.87 2.90
N ILE A 385 -14.18 4.54 2.83
CA ILE A 385 -13.28 3.63 3.55
C ILE A 385 -12.47 2.83 2.52
N ILE A 386 -11.16 2.86 2.65
CA ILE A 386 -10.21 2.17 1.76
C ILE A 386 -9.34 1.24 2.61
N ILE A 387 -9.44 -0.08 2.41
CA ILE A 387 -8.45 -1.03 2.94
C ILE A 387 -7.39 -1.28 1.88
N THR A 388 -6.14 -1.10 2.25
CA THR A 388 -5.02 -1.24 1.33
C THR A 388 -3.77 -1.82 2.01
N THR A 389 -2.71 -2.02 1.22
CA THR A 389 -1.42 -2.52 1.72
C THR A 389 -0.49 -1.36 2.10
N PHE A 390 0.50 -1.63 2.95
CA PHE A 390 1.63 -0.71 3.15
C PHE A 390 2.33 -0.37 1.82
N VAL A 391 2.49 -1.35 0.93
CA VAL A 391 3.09 -1.14 -0.40
C VAL A 391 2.31 -0.07 -1.17
N GLN A 392 1.00 -0.23 -1.33
CA GLN A 392 0.15 0.73 -2.05
C GLN A 392 0.19 2.12 -1.41
N PHE A 393 0.09 2.20 -0.08
CA PHE A 393 0.16 3.47 0.64
C PHE A 393 1.51 4.15 0.52
N PHE A 394 2.61 3.50 0.87
CA PHE A 394 3.93 4.13 0.83
C PHE A 394 4.41 4.41 -0.59
N HIS A 395 4.05 3.59 -1.60
CA HIS A 395 4.36 3.92 -2.99
C HIS A 395 3.48 5.03 -3.57
N SER A 396 2.38 5.43 -2.92
CA SER A 396 1.69 6.69 -3.27
C SER A 396 2.41 7.93 -2.69
N LEU A 397 3.17 7.75 -1.61
CA LEU A 397 3.97 8.81 -0.97
C LEU A 397 5.39 8.91 -1.53
N PHE A 398 6.00 7.80 -1.93
CA PHE A 398 7.41 7.68 -2.31
C PHE A 398 7.55 6.94 -3.65
N THR A 399 7.38 7.67 -4.75
CA THR A 399 7.62 7.13 -6.09
C THR A 399 7.78 8.25 -7.10
N ASN A 400 8.24 7.91 -8.30
CA ASN A 400 8.16 8.76 -9.49
C ASN A 400 7.09 8.32 -10.48
N ARG A 401 6.42 7.19 -10.22
CA ARG A 401 5.43 6.62 -11.13
C ARG A 401 4.11 7.37 -11.03
N LYS A 402 3.48 7.70 -12.16
CA LYS A 402 2.23 8.48 -12.16
C LYS A 402 1.03 7.74 -11.52
N ASN A 403 0.88 6.44 -11.78
CA ASN A 403 -0.31 5.70 -11.34
C ASN A 403 -0.41 5.58 -9.80
N PRO A 404 0.67 5.32 -9.04
CA PRO A 404 0.59 5.39 -7.59
C PRO A 404 0.43 6.83 -7.06
N ILE A 405 1.12 7.83 -7.62
CA ILE A 405 1.03 9.23 -7.15
C ILE A 405 -0.39 9.79 -7.29
N ARG A 406 -1.16 9.36 -8.29
CA ARG A 406 -2.56 9.76 -8.46
C ARG A 406 -3.38 9.65 -7.15
N LYS A 407 -3.11 8.65 -6.32
CA LYS A 407 -3.80 8.42 -5.02
C LYS A 407 -3.48 9.47 -3.96
N PHE A 408 -2.39 10.21 -4.11
CA PHE A 408 -1.89 11.15 -3.12
C PHE A 408 -2.94 12.21 -2.76
N ASN A 409 -3.76 12.67 -3.70
CA ASN A 409 -4.79 13.68 -3.43
C ASN A 409 -5.85 13.22 -2.40
N LYS A 410 -5.97 11.92 -2.14
CA LYS A 410 -6.90 11.35 -1.14
C LYS A 410 -6.27 11.26 0.27
N ILE A 411 -4.97 11.52 0.42
CA ILE A 411 -4.25 11.43 1.70
C ILE A 411 -4.42 12.71 2.55
N PRO A 412 -4.24 13.93 2.01
CA PRO A 412 -4.58 15.16 2.73
C PRO A 412 -5.99 15.12 3.32
N GLY A 413 -6.14 15.50 4.58
CA GLY A 413 -7.40 15.45 5.31
C GLY A 413 -7.92 14.04 5.64
N SER A 414 -7.19 12.97 5.34
CA SER A 414 -7.65 11.61 5.67
C SER A 414 -7.33 11.21 7.11
N ILE A 415 -8.00 10.16 7.59
CA ILE A 415 -7.61 9.37 8.76
C ILE A 415 -6.91 8.12 8.23
N VAL A 416 -5.59 8.06 8.38
CA VAL A 416 -4.74 6.93 7.98
C VAL A 416 -4.53 6.01 9.18
N ILE A 417 -4.98 4.76 9.07
CA ILE A 417 -4.70 3.72 10.05
C ILE A 417 -3.50 2.92 9.54
N LEU A 418 -2.43 2.86 10.32
CA LEU A 418 -1.27 2.01 10.06
C LEU A 418 -1.29 0.85 11.07
N ASP A 419 -1.85 -0.28 10.66
CA ASP A 419 -1.97 -1.47 11.50
C ASP A 419 -0.69 -2.32 11.44
N GLU A 420 -0.27 -2.87 12.57
CA GLU A 420 0.99 -3.60 12.75
C GLU A 420 2.21 -2.83 12.21
N ILE A 421 2.29 -1.53 12.53
CA ILE A 421 3.34 -0.60 12.07
C ILE A 421 4.77 -1.07 12.33
N GLN A 422 5.00 -1.97 13.29
CA GLN A 422 6.32 -2.57 13.54
C GLN A 422 6.91 -3.31 12.33
N SER A 423 6.06 -3.79 11.42
CA SER A 423 6.50 -4.44 10.17
C SER A 423 7.13 -3.46 9.17
N PHE A 424 6.97 -2.14 9.38
CA PHE A 424 7.56 -1.12 8.53
C PHE A 424 9.09 -1.04 8.75
N PRO A 425 9.92 -1.12 7.69
CA PRO A 425 11.37 -1.23 7.83
C PRO A 425 12.00 -0.09 8.63
N SER A 426 12.82 -0.44 9.63
CA SER A 426 13.48 0.52 10.52
C SER A 426 14.35 1.56 9.82
N LYS A 427 14.97 1.19 8.69
CA LYS A 427 15.76 2.10 7.84
C LYS A 427 14.99 3.33 7.32
N TYR A 428 13.65 3.30 7.35
CA TYR A 428 12.76 4.37 6.89
C TYR A 428 11.99 5.09 8.01
N TRP A 429 12.21 4.78 9.29
CA TRP A 429 11.43 5.36 10.39
C TRP A 429 11.52 6.87 10.47
N ARG A 430 12.74 7.44 10.35
CA ARG A 430 12.92 8.89 10.34
C ARG A 430 12.21 9.53 9.14
N LEU A 431 12.30 8.93 7.95
CA LEU A 431 11.60 9.40 6.76
C LEU A 431 10.07 9.43 6.97
N LEU A 432 9.50 8.37 7.55
CA LEU A 432 8.08 8.29 7.85
C LEU A 432 7.67 9.37 8.87
N ASN A 433 8.44 9.53 9.95
CA ASN A 433 8.19 10.56 10.95
C ASN A 433 8.12 11.95 10.30
N GLU A 434 9.10 12.29 9.46
CA GLU A 434 9.20 13.64 8.88
C GLU A 434 8.04 13.93 7.92
N ILE A 435 7.63 12.96 7.11
CA ILE A 435 6.49 13.09 6.19
C ILE A 435 5.16 13.13 6.92
N ALA A 436 4.92 12.20 7.85
CA ALA A 436 3.67 12.13 8.60
C ALA A 436 3.48 13.38 9.48
N THR A 437 4.54 13.88 10.11
CA THR A 437 4.51 15.14 10.88
C THR A 437 4.17 16.34 9.99
N CYS A 438 4.71 16.39 8.76
CA CYS A 438 4.37 17.46 7.83
C CYS A 438 2.90 17.36 7.36
N LEU A 439 2.41 16.15 7.05
CA LEU A 439 1.02 15.89 6.68
C LEU A 439 0.02 16.25 7.80
N THR A 440 0.33 15.91 9.05
CA THR A 440 -0.54 16.23 10.20
C THR A 440 -0.61 17.73 10.44
N LYS A 441 0.54 18.41 10.37
CA LYS A 441 0.65 19.85 10.62
C LYS A 441 0.00 20.69 9.52
N HIS A 442 0.22 20.34 8.25
CA HIS A 442 -0.11 21.21 7.11
C HIS A 442 -1.25 20.72 6.23
N PHE A 443 -1.56 19.43 6.26
CA PHE A 443 -2.61 18.82 5.42
C PHE A 443 -3.74 18.22 6.26
N ASN A 444 -3.75 18.49 7.58
CA ASN A 444 -4.75 18.02 8.53
C ASN A 444 -5.03 16.49 8.47
N THR A 445 -4.00 15.70 8.15
CA THR A 445 -4.08 14.24 8.15
C THR A 445 -3.96 13.72 9.59
N PHE A 446 -4.76 12.72 9.94
CA PHE A 446 -4.67 12.01 11.22
C PHE A 446 -4.05 10.63 10.97
N PHE A 447 -3.09 10.24 11.82
CA PHE A 447 -2.51 8.89 11.80
C PHE A 447 -2.96 8.14 13.06
N ILE A 448 -3.44 6.91 12.90
CA ILE A 448 -3.73 5.98 13.98
C ILE A 448 -2.79 4.79 13.83
N LEU A 449 -1.85 4.65 14.75
CA LEU A 449 -0.92 3.53 14.80
C LEU A 449 -1.55 2.42 15.64
N SER A 450 -1.90 1.30 15.03
CA SER A 450 -2.46 0.15 15.74
C SER A 450 -1.42 -0.93 15.87
N THR A 451 -1.08 -1.36 17.09
CA THR A 451 -0.05 -2.37 17.28
C THR A 451 -0.17 -3.07 18.63
N ALA A 452 0.37 -4.28 18.74
CA ALA A 452 0.60 -4.93 20.02
C ALA A 452 1.85 -4.39 20.72
N THR A 453 2.78 -3.82 19.96
CA THR A 453 4.11 -3.43 20.42
C THR A 453 4.59 -2.20 19.66
N GLN A 454 4.77 -1.09 20.35
CA GLN A 454 5.01 0.19 19.69
C GLN A 454 6.49 0.40 19.31
N PRO A 455 6.84 0.46 18.02
CA PRO A 455 8.12 1.01 17.63
C PRO A 455 8.12 2.51 17.93
N ILE A 456 9.22 3.02 18.48
CA ILE A 456 9.39 4.45 18.79
C ILE A 456 9.74 5.20 17.50
N ILE A 457 8.76 5.28 16.57
CA ILE A 457 8.89 6.02 15.30
C ILE A 457 8.62 7.51 15.52
N PHE A 458 7.70 7.82 16.42
CA PHE A 458 7.24 9.17 16.72
C PHE A 458 7.59 9.53 18.16
N ASP A 459 8.03 10.77 18.38
CA ASP A 459 8.60 11.16 19.68
C ASP A 459 7.58 11.13 20.82
N ASN A 460 6.28 11.34 20.56
CA ASN A 460 5.19 11.28 21.55
C ASN A 460 3.80 11.13 20.89
N PRO A 461 3.44 9.96 20.31
CA PRO A 461 2.08 9.74 19.84
C PRO A 461 1.10 9.72 21.02
N LYS A 462 -0.11 10.25 20.82
CA LYS A 462 -1.17 10.24 21.84
C LYS A 462 -1.71 8.82 22.00
N GLU A 463 -1.37 8.16 23.11
CA GLU A 463 -1.91 6.83 23.43
C GLU A 463 -3.41 6.93 23.78
N LEU A 464 -4.24 6.19 23.04
CA LEU A 464 -5.69 6.15 23.20
C LEU A 464 -6.14 5.14 24.26
N LEU A 465 -5.27 4.18 24.63
CA LEU A 465 -5.49 3.26 25.74
C LEU A 465 -4.53 3.59 26.89
N PRO A 466 -4.83 4.61 27.72
CA PRO A 466 -3.97 4.94 28.85
C PRO A 466 -3.88 3.78 29.85
N ASN A 467 -2.72 3.62 30.48
CA ASN A 467 -2.40 2.49 31.36
C ASN A 467 -2.53 1.12 30.68
N ASN A 468 -2.21 1.04 29.39
CA ASN A 468 -2.25 -0.18 28.59
C ASN A 468 -1.54 -1.38 29.24
N LYS A 469 -0.47 -1.14 30.01
CA LYS A 469 0.30 -2.15 30.76
C LYS A 469 -0.57 -3.12 31.55
N VAL A 470 -1.63 -2.63 32.18
CA VAL A 470 -2.55 -3.46 32.98
C VAL A 470 -3.14 -4.58 32.11
N TYR A 471 -3.56 -4.24 30.89
CA TYR A 471 -4.15 -5.20 29.96
C TYR A 471 -3.16 -6.23 29.44
N PHE A 472 -1.87 -5.90 29.36
CA PHE A 472 -0.84 -6.89 29.03
C PHE A 472 -0.55 -7.81 30.23
N SER A 473 -0.49 -7.26 31.44
CA SER A 473 -0.23 -8.02 32.68
C SER A 473 -1.37 -8.93 33.15
N GLU A 474 -2.57 -8.75 32.60
CA GLU A 474 -3.71 -9.64 32.89
C GLU A 474 -3.67 -10.94 32.08
N PHE A 475 -2.82 -11.00 31.04
CA PHE A 475 -2.58 -12.20 30.25
C PHE A 475 -1.27 -12.85 30.69
N ASN A 476 -1.38 -13.93 31.47
CA ASN A 476 -0.26 -14.83 31.78
C ASN A 476 -0.55 -16.24 31.24
N ARG A 477 -0.81 -16.34 29.95
CA ARG A 477 -1.17 -17.58 29.26
C ARG A 477 0.04 -18.38 28.84
N THR A 478 1.16 -17.71 28.60
CA THR A 478 2.34 -18.32 27.98
C THR A 478 3.63 -17.89 28.65
N GLU A 479 4.61 -18.77 28.62
CA GLU A 479 5.99 -18.50 29.04
C GLU A 479 6.94 -18.87 27.91
N ILE A 480 7.92 -17.99 27.65
CA ILE A 480 9.01 -18.24 26.71
C ILE A 480 10.21 -18.76 27.48
N GLN A 481 10.60 -20.01 27.22
CA GLN A 481 11.85 -20.61 27.67
C GLN A 481 12.96 -20.26 26.70
N ILE A 482 14.07 -19.69 27.20
CA ILE A 482 15.16 -19.16 26.38
C ILE A 482 16.30 -20.18 26.32
N ASN A 483 16.42 -20.86 25.19
CA ASN A 483 17.44 -21.89 24.93
C ASN A 483 18.33 -21.47 23.74
N ILE A 484 19.03 -20.34 23.89
CA ILE A 484 19.77 -19.68 22.78
C ILE A 484 21.30 -19.57 23.00
N ASP A 485 21.80 -20.01 24.15
CA ASP A 485 23.24 -19.97 24.45
C ASP A 485 24.03 -20.92 23.53
N GLU A 486 23.52 -22.13 23.36
CA GLU A 486 24.05 -23.12 22.44
C GLU A 486 23.19 -23.20 21.17
N ALA A 487 23.86 -23.23 20.02
CA ALA A 487 23.18 -23.35 18.74
C ALA A 487 23.03 -24.82 18.34
N LEU A 488 21.78 -25.24 18.13
CA LEU A 488 21.45 -26.58 17.65
C LEU A 488 21.59 -26.65 16.12
N THR A 489 21.99 -27.82 15.65
CA THR A 489 21.82 -28.25 14.27
C THR A 489 20.39 -28.77 14.06
N LEU A 490 19.99 -28.94 12.79
CA LEU A 490 18.68 -29.51 12.49
C LEU A 490 18.55 -30.95 12.98
N ASP A 491 19.63 -31.75 12.91
CA ASP A 491 19.62 -33.13 13.36
C ASP A 491 19.41 -33.23 14.88
N GLU A 492 20.10 -32.39 15.66
CA GLU A 492 19.90 -32.29 17.11
C GLU A 492 18.46 -31.88 17.46
N LEU A 493 17.85 -30.98 16.68
CA LEU A 493 16.44 -30.60 16.85
C LEU A 493 15.49 -31.76 16.52
N VAL A 494 15.77 -32.53 15.47
CA VAL A 494 14.98 -33.73 15.10
C VAL A 494 15.02 -34.76 16.23
N GLU A 495 16.21 -35.05 16.77
CA GLU A 495 16.37 -36.00 17.88
C GLU A 495 15.56 -35.56 19.11
N LYS A 496 15.67 -34.27 19.47
CA LYS A 496 14.90 -33.68 20.56
C LYS A 496 13.39 -33.80 20.35
N LEU A 497 12.90 -33.43 19.17
CA LEU A 497 11.48 -33.50 18.86
C LEU A 497 10.96 -34.94 18.84
N ASN A 498 11.71 -35.91 18.30
CA ASN A 498 11.33 -37.32 18.33
C ASN A 498 11.18 -37.84 19.77
N GLN A 499 12.08 -37.43 20.67
CA GLN A 499 11.96 -37.77 22.09
C GLN A 499 10.71 -37.13 22.70
N ASP A 500 10.47 -35.84 22.44
CA ASP A 500 9.34 -35.11 22.98
C ASP A 500 7.99 -35.67 22.51
N LEU A 501 7.84 -35.96 21.21
CA LEU A 501 6.62 -36.50 20.62
C LEU A 501 6.27 -37.88 21.20
N ARG A 502 7.28 -38.66 21.59
CA ARG A 502 7.10 -39.98 22.21
C ARG A 502 6.74 -39.90 23.69
N ILE A 503 7.41 -39.02 24.43
CA ILE A 503 7.32 -38.98 25.91
C ILE A 503 6.16 -38.09 26.37
N ASN A 504 5.91 -36.98 25.69
CA ASN A 504 4.94 -35.97 26.10
C ASN A 504 4.17 -35.42 24.88
N PRO A 505 3.24 -36.20 24.32
CA PRO A 505 2.59 -35.86 23.06
C PRO A 505 1.65 -34.66 23.21
N LYS A 506 2.00 -33.56 22.55
CA LYS A 506 1.28 -32.28 22.59
C LYS A 506 1.07 -31.72 21.20
N ASN A 507 0.02 -30.94 21.01
CA ASN A 507 -0.13 -30.15 19.79
C ASN A 507 1.06 -29.20 19.71
N THR A 508 1.92 -29.38 18.70
CA THR A 508 3.23 -28.73 18.61
C THR A 508 3.37 -28.00 17.29
N MET A 509 3.75 -26.73 17.36
CA MET A 509 4.08 -25.91 16.20
C MET A 509 5.56 -25.52 16.23
N VAL A 510 6.29 -25.81 15.16
CA VAL A 510 7.69 -25.43 14.98
C VAL A 510 7.81 -24.35 13.92
N VAL A 511 8.30 -23.17 14.30
CA VAL A 511 8.40 -21.99 13.44
C VAL A 511 9.87 -21.68 13.16
N LEU A 512 10.29 -21.89 11.91
CA LEU A 512 11.68 -21.72 11.47
C LEU A 512 11.86 -20.49 10.58
N ASN A 513 13.08 -19.95 10.56
CA ASN A 513 13.35 -18.72 9.82
C ASN A 513 13.41 -18.89 8.30
N THR A 514 13.79 -20.06 7.80
CA THR A 514 13.93 -20.31 6.37
C THR A 514 13.03 -21.46 5.91
N ILE A 515 12.50 -21.35 4.69
CA ILE A 515 11.69 -22.43 4.09
C ILE A 515 12.53 -23.71 3.98
N GLN A 516 13.80 -23.61 3.60
CA GLN A 516 14.65 -24.79 3.43
C GLN A 516 14.86 -25.55 4.75
N SER A 517 15.14 -24.85 5.85
CA SER A 517 15.26 -25.50 7.16
C SER A 517 13.94 -26.12 7.61
N ALA A 518 12.81 -25.47 7.31
CA ALA A 518 11.48 -25.98 7.63
C ALA A 518 11.17 -27.28 6.87
N VAL A 519 11.45 -27.32 5.55
CA VAL A 519 11.27 -28.52 4.71
C VAL A 519 12.14 -29.66 5.24
N THR A 520 13.43 -29.41 5.47
CA THR A 520 14.37 -30.42 5.98
C THR A 520 13.93 -30.99 7.33
N LEU A 521 13.46 -30.14 8.25
CA LEU A 521 12.92 -30.60 9.53
C LEU A 521 11.67 -31.46 9.34
N TYR A 522 10.71 -30.99 8.54
CA TYR A 522 9.43 -31.67 8.32
C TYR A 522 9.63 -33.06 7.71
N ASP A 523 10.45 -33.17 6.66
CA ASP A 523 10.73 -34.45 6.00
C ASP A 523 11.42 -35.45 6.93
N SER A 524 12.27 -34.96 7.85
CA SER A 524 13.00 -35.81 8.80
C SER A 524 12.12 -36.34 9.93
N ILE A 525 11.04 -35.63 10.29
CA ILE A 525 10.22 -35.96 11.46
C ILE A 525 8.85 -36.58 11.12
N LYS A 526 8.32 -36.32 9.92
CA LYS A 526 6.92 -36.65 9.59
C LYS A 526 6.57 -38.13 9.76
N VAL A 527 7.46 -39.04 9.35
CA VAL A 527 7.22 -40.49 9.44
C VAL A 527 7.12 -40.92 10.90
N PHE A 528 8.06 -40.49 11.73
CA PHE A 528 8.06 -40.79 13.15
C PHE A 528 6.82 -40.20 13.85
N ALA A 529 6.45 -38.97 13.53
CA ALA A 529 5.25 -38.33 14.09
C ALA A 529 3.97 -39.10 13.72
N LEU A 530 3.83 -39.52 12.47
CA LEU A 530 2.70 -40.36 12.01
C LEU A 530 2.66 -41.70 12.75
N ASP A 531 3.81 -42.34 12.97
CA ASP A 531 3.91 -43.59 13.74
C ASP A 531 3.52 -43.42 15.22
N GLN A 532 3.72 -42.22 15.78
CA GLN A 532 3.24 -41.85 17.11
C GLN A 532 1.76 -41.40 17.12
N GLY A 533 1.06 -41.48 15.99
CA GLY A 533 -0.37 -41.14 15.87
C GLY A 533 -0.64 -39.64 15.74
N PHE A 534 0.33 -38.83 15.31
CA PHE A 534 0.11 -37.41 15.03
C PHE A 534 -0.42 -37.19 13.62
N GLU A 535 -1.28 -36.19 13.47
CA GLU A 535 -1.52 -35.54 12.19
C GLU A 535 -0.42 -34.51 11.92
N THR A 536 0.11 -34.45 10.71
CA THR A 536 1.23 -33.56 10.39
C THR A 536 0.85 -32.54 9.32
N PHE A 537 1.31 -31.30 9.50
CA PHE A 537 1.04 -30.20 8.58
C PHE A 537 2.32 -29.40 8.29
N PHE A 538 2.44 -28.95 7.05
CA PHE A 538 3.48 -28.03 6.63
C PHE A 538 2.86 -26.76 6.03
N LEU A 539 3.38 -25.59 6.41
CA LEU A 539 2.93 -24.28 5.91
C LEU A 539 4.12 -23.41 5.49
N SER A 540 4.06 -22.87 4.27
CA SER A 540 5.06 -21.93 3.75
C SER A 540 4.49 -21.10 2.60
N SER A 541 5.27 -20.13 2.12
CA SER A 541 4.94 -19.36 0.90
C SER A 541 5.13 -20.16 -0.40
N HIS A 542 5.76 -21.35 -0.36
CA HIS A 542 5.90 -22.25 -1.51
C HIS A 542 4.69 -23.18 -1.72
N ILE A 543 3.74 -23.17 -0.77
CA ILE A 543 2.44 -23.84 -0.92
C ILE A 543 1.46 -22.89 -1.61
N THR A 544 0.58 -23.40 -2.48
CA THR A 544 -0.44 -22.57 -3.14
C THR A 544 -1.35 -21.90 -2.09
N PRO A 545 -1.83 -20.67 -2.32
CA PRO A 545 -2.85 -20.07 -1.45
C PRO A 545 -4.07 -20.97 -1.21
N TYR A 546 -4.52 -21.69 -2.24
CA TYR A 546 -5.60 -22.68 -2.16
C TYR A 546 -5.35 -23.73 -1.08
N GLU A 547 -4.26 -24.52 -1.19
CA GLU A 547 -3.96 -25.59 -0.23
C GLU A 547 -3.67 -25.04 1.17
N ARG A 548 -3.07 -23.85 1.26
CA ARG A 548 -2.78 -23.22 2.54
C ARG A 548 -4.06 -22.98 3.33
N LEU A 549 -5.12 -22.48 2.68
CA LEU A 549 -6.42 -22.25 3.30
C LEU A 549 -7.06 -23.56 3.77
N GLU A 550 -6.95 -24.62 2.98
CA GLU A 550 -7.45 -25.95 3.35
C GLU A 550 -6.73 -26.50 4.58
N ARG A 551 -5.39 -26.47 4.57
CA ARG A 551 -4.56 -26.93 5.70
C ARG A 551 -4.83 -26.14 6.98
N ILE A 552 -4.98 -24.82 6.88
CA ILE A 552 -5.33 -23.97 8.02
C ILE A 552 -6.70 -24.37 8.58
N SER A 553 -7.67 -24.66 7.72
CA SER A 553 -9.00 -25.11 8.14
C SER A 553 -8.92 -26.42 8.92
N ARG A 554 -8.17 -27.41 8.41
CA ARG A 554 -7.93 -28.69 9.09
C ARG A 554 -7.16 -28.54 10.40
N ILE A 555 -6.19 -27.64 10.48
CA ILE A 555 -5.47 -27.34 11.72
C ILE A 555 -6.44 -26.85 12.81
N LYS A 556 -7.45 -26.04 12.44
CA LYS A 556 -8.45 -25.50 13.38
C LYS A 556 -9.50 -26.50 13.86
N GLU A 557 -9.70 -27.62 13.15
CA GLU A 557 -10.66 -28.64 13.57
C GLU A 557 -10.27 -29.23 14.93
N LYS A 558 -11.22 -29.31 15.87
CA LYS A 558 -10.95 -29.92 17.18
C LYS A 558 -11.02 -31.44 17.05
N THR A 559 -9.87 -32.09 17.17
CA THR A 559 -9.70 -33.55 17.05
C THR A 559 -8.94 -34.10 18.25
N ASP A 560 -9.19 -35.35 18.63
CA ASP A 560 -8.40 -36.04 19.68
C ASP A 560 -6.97 -36.35 19.22
N THR A 561 -6.77 -36.44 17.90
CA THR A 561 -5.46 -36.62 17.27
C THR A 561 -4.59 -35.39 17.47
N LYS A 562 -3.37 -35.59 18.00
CA LYS A 562 -2.39 -34.52 18.19
C LYS A 562 -1.82 -34.06 16.86
N LYS A 563 -1.50 -32.77 16.76
CA LYS A 563 -1.03 -32.14 15.52
C LYS A 563 0.42 -31.68 15.65
N LEU A 564 1.23 -31.99 14.64
CA LEU A 564 2.57 -31.43 14.45
C LEU A 564 2.56 -30.49 13.24
N ILE A 565 2.84 -29.21 13.48
CA ILE A 565 2.81 -28.18 12.44
C ILE A 565 4.23 -27.65 12.28
N VAL A 566 4.79 -27.73 11.08
CA VAL A 566 6.07 -27.11 10.75
C VAL A 566 5.81 -25.95 9.78
N THR A 567 6.27 -24.76 10.13
CA THR A 567 5.96 -23.53 9.38
C THR A 567 7.14 -22.57 9.38
N THR A 568 7.08 -21.58 8.49
CA THR A 568 7.90 -20.36 8.56
C THR A 568 7.14 -19.22 9.25
N GLN A 569 7.64 -17.99 9.14
CA GLN A 569 7.04 -16.75 9.67
C GLN A 569 5.61 -16.46 9.19
N LEU A 570 5.07 -17.28 8.27
CA LEU A 570 3.72 -17.12 7.73
C LEU A 570 2.62 -17.10 8.81
N VAL A 571 2.84 -17.75 9.96
CA VAL A 571 1.87 -17.79 11.08
C VAL A 571 1.88 -16.53 11.96
N GLU A 572 2.86 -15.63 11.80
CA GLU A 572 2.94 -14.38 12.56
C GLU A 572 1.74 -13.47 12.26
N ALA A 573 1.36 -13.41 10.99
CA ALA A 573 0.40 -12.44 10.47
C ALA A 573 -0.83 -13.09 9.81
N GLY A 574 -1.99 -12.97 10.47
CA GLY A 574 -3.29 -13.27 9.85
C GLY A 574 -3.71 -14.73 9.85
N VAL A 575 -2.94 -15.63 10.47
CA VAL A 575 -3.35 -17.02 10.64
C VAL A 575 -3.82 -17.23 12.08
N ASP A 576 -5.11 -17.49 12.23
CA ASP A 576 -5.76 -17.68 13.53
C ASP A 576 -5.61 -19.14 14.00
N ILE A 577 -4.40 -19.49 14.46
CA ILE A 577 -4.05 -20.80 15.01
C ILE A 577 -3.81 -20.65 16.52
N ASP A 578 -4.26 -21.65 17.29
CA ASP A 578 -4.04 -21.79 18.74
C ASP A 578 -3.45 -23.18 19.02
N ILE A 579 -2.26 -23.23 19.63
CA ILE A 579 -1.48 -24.47 19.82
C ILE A 579 -0.93 -24.55 21.25
N GLU A 580 -0.78 -25.78 21.77
CA GLU A 580 -0.33 -26.04 23.15
C GLU A 580 1.16 -25.75 23.36
N ARG A 581 2.01 -26.21 22.42
CA ARG A 581 3.47 -26.03 22.46
C ARG A 581 3.98 -25.37 21.19
N VAL A 582 4.83 -24.37 21.34
CA VAL A 582 5.49 -23.70 20.23
C VAL A 582 6.99 -23.80 20.38
N ILE A 583 7.71 -24.11 19.30
CA ILE A 583 9.17 -24.01 19.23
C ILE A 583 9.51 -23.03 18.12
N ARG A 584 10.35 -22.03 18.42
CA ARG A 584 10.70 -20.97 17.46
C ARG A 584 12.20 -20.77 17.39
N ASP A 585 12.73 -20.73 16.17
CA ASP A 585 14.09 -20.23 15.93
C ASP A 585 14.19 -18.73 16.21
N ILE A 586 15.35 -18.28 16.69
CA ILE A 586 15.54 -16.90 17.14
C ILE A 586 15.28 -15.88 16.01
N GLY A 587 14.60 -14.79 16.34
CA GLY A 587 14.28 -13.71 15.43
C GLY A 587 14.20 -12.35 16.13
N PRO A 588 13.68 -11.32 15.46
CA PRO A 588 13.30 -10.06 16.08
C PRO A 588 12.35 -10.28 17.27
N MET A 589 12.49 -9.49 18.35
CA MET A 589 11.73 -9.69 19.59
C MET A 589 10.21 -9.59 19.39
N ASP A 590 9.75 -8.64 18.58
CA ASP A 590 8.35 -8.47 18.21
C ASP A 590 7.79 -9.70 17.47
N SER A 591 8.57 -10.27 16.57
CA SER A 591 8.24 -11.51 15.85
C SER A 591 8.18 -12.72 16.80
N ILE A 592 9.10 -12.83 17.76
CA ILE A 592 9.07 -13.87 18.80
C ILE A 592 7.76 -13.79 19.60
N ILE A 593 7.38 -12.60 20.06
CA ILE A 593 6.18 -12.38 20.88
C ILE A 593 4.89 -12.56 20.07
N GLN A 594 4.87 -12.19 18.79
CA GLN A 594 3.73 -12.45 17.91
C GLN A 594 3.46 -13.95 17.75
N VAL A 595 4.52 -14.76 17.59
CA VAL A 595 4.39 -16.22 17.55
C VAL A 595 4.01 -16.77 18.92
N ALA A 596 4.60 -16.26 20.00
CA ALA A 596 4.25 -16.66 21.37
C ALA A 596 2.75 -16.46 21.66
N GLY A 597 2.16 -15.37 21.16
CA GLY A 597 0.72 -15.10 21.25
C GLY A 597 -0.19 -16.05 20.46
N ARG A 598 0.37 -17.01 19.71
CA ARG A 598 -0.35 -18.14 19.09
C ARG A 598 -0.33 -19.40 19.96
N SER A 599 0.41 -19.39 21.07
CA SER A 599 0.39 -20.44 22.07
C SER A 599 -0.71 -20.17 23.09
N ASN A 600 -1.53 -21.18 23.40
CA ASN A 600 -2.61 -21.12 24.41
C ASN A 600 -3.49 -19.85 24.35
N ARG A 601 -3.82 -19.40 23.14
CA ARG A 601 -4.50 -18.13 22.87
C ARG A 601 -5.90 -18.05 23.48
N ASN A 602 -6.63 -19.16 23.50
CA ASN A 602 -8.00 -19.27 24.01
C ASN A 602 -8.11 -19.75 25.47
N TRP A 603 -6.99 -19.81 26.22
CA TRP A 603 -6.96 -20.31 27.60
C TRP A 603 -7.41 -21.78 27.75
N GLU A 604 -7.16 -22.62 26.74
CA GLU A 604 -7.51 -24.04 26.80
C GLU A 604 -6.59 -24.84 27.75
N PHE A 605 -5.38 -24.33 28.02
CA PHE A 605 -4.37 -24.96 28.85
C PHE A 605 -3.96 -24.09 30.04
N PRO A 606 -3.42 -24.67 31.14
CA PRO A 606 -2.96 -23.90 32.30
C PRO A 606 -1.83 -22.90 31.97
N LEU A 607 -0.90 -23.28 31.06
CA LEU A 607 0.19 -22.45 30.57
C LEU A 607 0.67 -23.00 29.20
N GLY A 608 0.74 -22.14 28.19
CA GLY A 608 1.33 -22.45 26.89
C GLY A 608 2.85 -22.35 26.96
N ASN A 609 3.54 -23.36 26.45
CA ASN A 609 5.01 -23.39 26.47
C ASN A 609 5.56 -22.94 25.12
N VAL A 610 6.35 -21.88 25.13
CA VAL A 610 7.07 -21.39 23.95
C VAL A 610 8.56 -21.60 24.19
N GLU A 611 9.20 -22.34 23.30
CA GLU A 611 10.62 -22.61 23.37
C GLU A 611 11.37 -21.81 22.30
N LEU A 612 12.22 -20.89 22.73
CA LEU A 612 13.08 -20.12 21.84
C LEU A 612 14.42 -20.83 21.68
N ILE A 613 14.73 -21.26 20.46
CA ILE A 613 15.97 -21.97 20.12
C ILE A 613 16.83 -21.16 19.17
N LYS A 614 18.11 -21.51 19.07
CA LYS A 614 19.04 -20.93 18.11
C LYS A 614 19.53 -22.01 17.15
N LEU A 615 19.31 -21.83 15.85
CA LEU A 615 19.70 -22.83 14.85
C LEU A 615 20.87 -22.38 13.96
N ARG A 616 21.73 -23.34 13.63
CA ARG A 616 22.84 -23.19 12.66
C ARG A 616 22.79 -24.27 11.58
N ASP A 617 23.27 -23.91 10.38
CA ASP A 617 23.47 -24.87 9.31
C ASP A 617 24.74 -25.71 9.52
N GLY A 618 24.93 -26.75 8.70
CA GLY A 618 26.09 -27.63 8.76
C GLY A 618 27.44 -26.95 8.44
N LYS A 619 27.43 -25.66 8.04
CA LYS A 619 28.63 -24.84 7.85
C LYS A 619 28.88 -23.89 9.03
N GLY A 620 28.05 -23.95 10.07
CA GLY A 620 28.15 -23.10 11.25
C GLY A 620 27.51 -21.72 11.12
N LYS A 621 26.80 -21.42 10.02
CA LYS A 621 26.11 -20.13 9.84
C LYS A 621 24.69 -20.21 10.39
N TYR A 622 24.26 -19.17 11.12
CA TYR A 622 22.94 -19.13 11.75
C TYR A 622 21.81 -18.88 10.73
N PHE A 623 20.67 -19.56 10.89
CA PHE A 623 19.55 -19.43 9.94
C PHE A 623 18.92 -18.04 9.92
N PHE A 624 18.85 -17.36 11.07
CA PHE A 624 18.32 -15.99 11.16
C PHE A 624 19.09 -14.99 10.26
N SER A 625 20.39 -15.21 10.04
CA SER A 625 21.27 -14.30 9.29
C SER A 625 20.99 -14.26 7.78
N TYR A 626 20.18 -15.20 7.28
CA TYR A 626 19.72 -15.20 5.89
C TYR A 626 18.49 -14.33 5.66
N ILE A 627 17.82 -13.87 6.73
CA ILE A 627 16.50 -13.22 6.67
C ILE A 627 16.53 -11.85 7.33
N TYR A 628 17.12 -11.75 8.52
CA TYR A 628 17.05 -10.54 9.34
C TYR A 628 18.35 -9.74 9.30
N ASP A 629 18.19 -8.43 9.43
CA ASP A 629 19.31 -7.52 9.64
C ASP A 629 19.99 -7.85 10.99
N PRO A 630 21.34 -7.92 11.04
CA PRO A 630 22.06 -8.21 12.28
C PRO A 630 21.72 -7.27 13.45
N THR A 631 21.36 -6.01 13.18
CA THR A 631 21.00 -5.03 14.22
C THR A 631 19.71 -5.38 14.96
N LEU A 632 18.73 -5.99 14.26
CA LEU A 632 17.50 -6.47 14.88
C LEU A 632 17.83 -7.61 15.85
N ILE A 633 18.64 -8.57 15.41
CA ILE A 633 18.97 -9.75 16.23
C ILE A 633 19.88 -9.39 17.40
N ASP A 634 20.86 -8.49 17.21
CA ASP A 634 21.68 -7.99 18.32
C ASP A 634 20.83 -7.30 19.39
N SER A 635 19.83 -6.52 18.97
CA SER A 635 18.89 -5.87 19.90
C SER A 635 18.04 -6.91 20.65
N THR A 636 17.58 -7.97 19.99
CA THR A 636 16.95 -9.12 20.67
C THR A 636 17.88 -9.74 21.70
N TYR A 637 19.13 -10.05 21.34
CA TYR A 637 20.10 -10.66 22.26
C TYR A 637 20.35 -9.80 23.50
N ARG A 638 20.45 -8.48 23.35
CA ARG A 638 20.63 -7.57 24.49
C ARG A 638 19.48 -7.65 25.49
N VAL A 639 18.25 -7.82 25.01
CA VAL A 639 17.07 -7.96 25.86
C VAL A 639 17.01 -9.33 26.55
N LEU A 640 17.38 -10.40 25.83
CA LEU A 640 17.34 -11.77 26.34
C LEU A 640 18.54 -12.13 27.24
N LYS A 641 19.54 -11.24 27.32
CA LYS A 641 20.79 -11.51 28.04
C LYS A 641 20.52 -11.84 29.52
N ASN A 642 21.06 -12.97 29.98
CA ASN A 642 20.93 -13.48 31.36
C ASN A 642 19.48 -13.81 31.80
N LEU A 643 18.58 -14.06 30.85
CA LEU A 643 17.22 -14.52 31.15
C LEU A 643 17.08 -16.00 30.79
N GLU A 644 16.51 -16.79 31.70
CA GLU A 644 16.17 -18.20 31.45
C GLU A 644 14.76 -18.33 30.87
N SER A 645 13.83 -17.49 31.31
CA SER A 645 12.47 -17.42 30.77
C SER A 645 11.88 -16.01 30.81
N ILE A 646 10.81 -15.80 30.05
CA ILE A 646 10.02 -14.57 30.03
C ILE A 646 8.54 -14.94 30.13
N SER A 647 7.84 -14.39 31.12
CA SER A 647 6.39 -14.54 31.25
C SER A 647 5.65 -13.57 30.32
N GLU A 648 4.42 -13.91 29.89
CA GLU A 648 3.62 -13.03 29.01
C GLU A 648 3.41 -11.64 29.63
N ASN A 649 3.34 -11.55 30.96
CA ASN A 649 3.23 -10.27 31.69
C ASN A 649 4.40 -9.31 31.42
N ASP A 650 5.58 -9.85 31.12
CA ASP A 650 6.80 -9.07 30.88
C ASP A 650 7.01 -8.74 29.40
N PHE A 651 6.25 -9.36 28.48
CA PHE A 651 6.44 -9.19 27.02
C PHE A 651 6.41 -7.73 26.60
N TYR A 652 5.48 -6.95 27.14
CA TYR A 652 5.34 -5.54 26.80
C TYR A 652 6.62 -4.75 27.12
N GLU A 653 7.18 -4.94 28.31
CA GLU A 653 8.41 -4.24 28.73
C GLU A 653 9.62 -4.70 27.90
N LYS A 654 9.72 -6.00 27.63
CA LYS A 654 10.80 -6.55 26.81
C LYS A 654 10.79 -6.03 25.38
N VAL A 655 9.62 -5.72 24.81
CA VAL A 655 9.55 -5.14 23.47
C VAL A 655 9.90 -3.64 23.48
N ILE A 656 9.56 -2.92 24.54
CA ILE A 656 10.04 -1.54 24.71
C ILE A 656 11.57 -1.53 24.79
N ASP A 657 12.16 -2.37 25.65
CA ASP A 657 13.62 -2.51 25.77
C ASP A 657 14.26 -2.83 24.40
N TYR A 658 13.61 -3.70 23.63
CA TYR A 658 14.05 -4.05 22.28
C TYR A 658 14.07 -2.83 21.36
N TYR A 659 12.99 -2.06 21.28
CA TYR A 659 12.93 -0.89 20.40
C TYR A 659 13.86 0.24 20.86
N GLU A 660 14.04 0.45 22.15
CA GLU A 660 15.02 1.42 22.66
C GLU A 660 16.46 1.03 22.30
N ASN A 661 16.81 -0.26 22.42
CA ASN A 661 18.11 -0.76 22.01
C ASN A 661 18.30 -0.64 20.48
N LEU A 662 17.22 -0.89 19.74
CA LEU A 662 17.23 -0.81 18.29
C LEU A 662 17.40 0.64 17.82
N LEU A 663 16.70 1.62 18.41
CA LEU A 663 16.89 3.04 18.10
C LEU A 663 18.32 3.52 18.32
N LYS A 664 18.99 3.03 19.37
CA LYS A 664 20.40 3.34 19.64
C LYS A 664 21.36 2.73 18.61
N SER A 665 20.92 1.71 17.86
CA SER A 665 21.75 0.92 16.96
C SER A 665 21.44 1.13 15.47
N ILE A 666 20.25 1.65 15.12
CA ILE A 666 19.84 1.93 13.74
C ILE A 666 20.65 3.11 13.17
N SER A 667 21.18 2.92 11.95
CA SER A 667 21.64 4.03 11.12
C SER A 667 20.46 4.72 10.43
N ASN A 668 20.42 6.05 10.50
CA ASN A 668 19.47 6.88 9.78
C ASN A 668 19.92 7.23 8.35
N ASP A 669 21.05 6.69 7.85
CA ASP A 669 21.64 7.10 6.56
C ASP A 669 20.67 6.92 5.38
N THR A 670 19.90 5.82 5.37
CA THR A 670 18.90 5.58 4.32
C THR A 670 17.80 6.64 4.37
N SER A 671 17.21 6.88 5.53
CA SER A 671 16.20 7.93 5.70
C SER A 671 16.76 9.32 5.34
N ASN A 672 17.97 9.66 5.76
CA ASN A 672 18.62 10.93 5.49
C ASN A 672 18.81 11.16 3.99
N ARG A 673 19.24 10.13 3.25
CA ARG A 673 19.36 10.19 1.79
C ARG A 673 18.01 10.44 1.11
N PHE A 674 16.96 9.71 1.51
CA PHE A 674 15.62 9.90 0.94
C PHE A 674 15.05 11.28 1.26
N ILE A 675 15.27 11.79 2.48
CA ILE A 675 14.91 13.17 2.84
C ILE A 675 15.65 14.15 1.94
N GLU A 676 16.95 13.98 1.70
CA GLU A 676 17.72 14.84 0.78
C GLU A 676 17.16 14.82 -0.65
N TYR A 677 16.79 13.64 -1.18
CA TYR A 677 16.16 13.54 -2.49
C TYR A 677 14.82 14.27 -2.54
N ILE A 678 14.00 14.15 -1.48
CA ILE A 678 12.72 14.83 -1.31
C ILE A 678 12.89 16.35 -1.26
N LEU A 679 13.87 16.85 -0.50
CA LEU A 679 14.18 18.28 -0.41
C LEU A 679 14.58 18.88 -1.76
N ARG A 680 15.19 18.06 -2.63
CA ARG A 680 15.61 18.46 -3.98
C ARG A 680 14.58 18.17 -5.07
N LEU A 681 13.46 17.52 -4.73
CA LEU A 681 12.45 17.03 -5.69
C LEU A 681 13.07 16.14 -6.77
N ASP A 682 14.03 15.29 -6.37
CA ASP A 682 14.74 14.36 -7.24
C ASP A 682 13.96 13.04 -7.35
N TYR A 683 12.94 13.03 -8.21
CA TYR A 683 12.06 11.87 -8.36
C TYR A 683 12.77 10.63 -8.90
N ASP A 684 13.84 10.78 -9.68
CA ASP A 684 14.60 9.61 -10.16
C ASP A 684 15.17 8.81 -8.99
N LYS A 685 15.65 9.51 -7.95
CA LYS A 685 16.15 8.90 -6.71
C LYS A 685 15.05 8.52 -5.74
N ILE A 686 13.98 9.29 -5.63
CA ILE A 686 12.81 8.93 -4.80
C ILE A 686 12.15 7.65 -5.34
N GLY A 687 12.14 7.45 -6.65
CA GLY A 687 11.63 6.25 -7.32
C GLY A 687 12.38 4.96 -6.98
N GLU A 688 13.57 5.05 -6.37
CA GLU A 688 14.33 3.90 -5.85
C GLU A 688 13.79 3.40 -4.49
N PHE A 689 12.77 4.05 -3.91
CA PHE A 689 12.12 3.59 -2.68
C PHE A 689 11.53 2.18 -2.86
N GLN A 690 11.87 1.28 -1.95
CA GLN A 690 11.37 -0.10 -1.94
C GLN A 690 11.01 -0.52 -0.53
N LEU A 691 9.72 -0.81 -0.31
CA LEU A 691 9.25 -1.34 0.96
C LEU A 691 9.62 -2.82 1.13
N ILE A 692 9.50 -3.57 0.04
CA ILE A 692 9.91 -4.98 -0.06
C ILE A 692 11.18 -4.98 -0.91
N ASN A 693 12.26 -5.59 -0.41
CA ASN A 693 13.50 -5.68 -1.18
C ASN A 693 13.26 -6.53 -2.45
N ASP A 694 13.29 -5.90 -3.62
CA ASP A 694 13.11 -6.55 -4.92
C ASP A 694 14.39 -7.23 -5.44
N ASP A 695 15.49 -7.16 -4.68
CA ASP A 695 16.78 -7.79 -5.03
C ASP A 695 16.68 -9.31 -5.24
N ILE A 696 15.63 -9.93 -4.71
CA ILE A 696 15.25 -11.30 -5.04
C ILE A 696 14.25 -11.23 -6.18
N GLN A 697 14.74 -11.28 -7.43
CA GLN A 697 13.88 -11.54 -8.59
C GLN A 697 13.00 -12.74 -8.26
N LYS A 698 11.68 -12.60 -8.39
CA LYS A 698 10.73 -13.69 -8.19
C LYS A 698 10.17 -14.14 -9.52
N VAL A 699 9.87 -15.42 -9.60
CA VAL A 699 9.14 -16.04 -10.70
C VAL A 699 7.79 -16.50 -10.18
N ASP A 700 6.75 -16.24 -10.96
CA ASP A 700 5.41 -16.73 -10.69
C ASP A 700 5.25 -18.10 -11.34
N VAL A 701 4.87 -19.08 -10.52
CA VAL A 701 4.66 -20.47 -10.91
C VAL A 701 3.20 -20.81 -10.67
N PHE A 702 2.47 -21.15 -11.72
CA PHE A 702 1.13 -21.70 -11.65
C PHE A 702 1.21 -23.21 -11.42
N VAL A 703 0.46 -23.71 -10.44
CA VAL A 703 0.48 -25.13 -10.05
C VAL A 703 -0.90 -25.73 -10.29
N GLU A 704 -0.98 -26.66 -11.23
CA GLU A 704 -2.23 -27.35 -11.61
C GLU A 704 -2.55 -28.50 -10.64
N ILE A 705 -2.91 -28.15 -9.40
CA ILE A 705 -3.06 -29.12 -8.29
C ILE A 705 -4.36 -29.93 -8.31
N ASN A 706 -5.42 -29.43 -8.98
CA ASN A 706 -6.75 -30.05 -9.00
C ASN A 706 -7.51 -29.70 -10.31
N GLU A 707 -8.75 -30.16 -10.47
CA GLU A 707 -9.57 -29.84 -11.65
C GLU A 707 -9.92 -28.36 -11.77
N GLU A 708 -10.19 -27.68 -10.65
CA GLU A 708 -10.44 -26.24 -10.63
C GLU A 708 -9.25 -25.44 -11.19
N ALA A 709 -8.02 -25.83 -10.83
CA ALA A 709 -6.80 -25.23 -11.38
C ALA A 709 -6.67 -25.48 -12.88
N SER A 710 -7.05 -26.67 -13.37
CA SER A 710 -7.09 -26.97 -14.82
C SER A 710 -8.05 -26.03 -15.55
N GLU A 711 -9.27 -25.86 -15.05
CA GLU A 711 -10.28 -24.98 -15.66
C GLU A 711 -9.81 -23.52 -15.71
N VAL A 712 -9.21 -23.04 -14.61
CA VAL A 712 -8.66 -21.69 -14.53
C VAL A 712 -7.51 -21.49 -15.52
N TRP A 713 -6.64 -22.50 -15.68
CA TRP A 713 -5.54 -22.46 -16.63
C TRP A 713 -6.01 -22.49 -18.09
N GLU A 714 -6.98 -23.34 -18.42
CA GLU A 714 -7.60 -23.38 -19.76
C GLU A 714 -8.20 -22.03 -20.14
N ARG A 715 -8.94 -21.42 -19.20
CA ARG A 715 -9.50 -20.08 -19.39
C ARG A 715 -8.40 -19.02 -19.57
N TYR A 716 -7.30 -19.11 -18.81
CA TYR A 716 -6.15 -18.23 -18.99
C TYR A 716 -5.54 -18.34 -20.39
N ILE A 717 -5.34 -19.55 -20.91
CA ILE A 717 -4.81 -19.76 -22.28
C ILE A 717 -5.72 -19.11 -23.32
N GLN A 718 -7.03 -19.34 -23.24
CA GLN A 718 -8.00 -18.75 -24.16
C GLN A 718 -7.90 -17.23 -24.16
N ILE A 719 -7.71 -16.63 -22.98
CA ILE A 719 -7.60 -15.18 -22.83
C ILE A 719 -6.28 -14.65 -23.40
N VAL A 720 -5.14 -15.29 -23.10
CA VAL A 720 -3.82 -14.80 -23.55
C VAL A 720 -3.69 -14.78 -25.07
N GLN A 721 -4.39 -15.70 -25.74
CA GLN A 721 -4.44 -15.81 -27.20
C GLN A 721 -5.32 -14.76 -27.89
N ILE A 722 -6.10 -13.97 -27.15
CA ILE A 722 -6.89 -12.87 -27.72
C ILE A 722 -5.94 -11.82 -28.34
N GLU A 723 -6.11 -11.55 -29.64
CA GLU A 723 -5.30 -10.56 -30.38
C GLU A 723 -5.54 -9.14 -29.88
N ASP A 724 -6.80 -8.79 -29.64
CA ASP A 724 -7.15 -7.48 -29.11
C ASP A 724 -6.62 -7.30 -27.67
N ARG A 725 -5.63 -6.43 -27.54
CA ARG A 725 -4.94 -6.16 -26.27
C ARG A 725 -5.90 -5.67 -25.20
N PHE A 726 -6.93 -4.90 -25.56
CA PHE A 726 -7.88 -4.33 -24.60
C PHE A 726 -8.80 -5.42 -24.04
N THR A 727 -9.44 -6.20 -24.92
CA THR A 727 -10.28 -7.34 -24.54
C THR A 727 -9.49 -8.37 -23.73
N ARG A 728 -8.26 -8.70 -24.15
CA ARG A 728 -7.35 -9.58 -23.39
C ARG A 728 -7.10 -9.05 -21.98
N ARG A 729 -6.73 -7.78 -21.84
CA ARG A 729 -6.46 -7.17 -20.53
C ARG A 729 -7.72 -7.20 -19.65
N LYS A 730 -8.89 -6.92 -20.21
CA LYS A 730 -10.18 -6.94 -19.50
C LYS A 730 -10.50 -8.35 -18.97
N GLN A 731 -10.40 -9.38 -19.81
CA GLN A 731 -10.69 -10.75 -19.39
C GLN A 731 -9.63 -11.32 -18.42
N LEU A 732 -8.34 -10.97 -18.58
CA LEU A 732 -7.29 -11.37 -17.62
C LEU A 732 -7.59 -10.84 -16.21
N LYS A 733 -8.12 -9.61 -16.11
CA LYS A 733 -8.51 -9.03 -14.82
C LYS A 733 -9.63 -9.82 -14.15
N GLN A 734 -10.60 -10.32 -14.91
CA GLN A 734 -11.76 -11.06 -14.37
C GLN A 734 -11.39 -12.42 -13.78
N ILE A 735 -10.36 -13.09 -14.29
CA ILE A 735 -9.91 -14.39 -13.78
C ILE A 735 -8.76 -14.27 -12.77
N ARG A 736 -8.28 -13.06 -12.50
CA ARG A 736 -7.04 -12.80 -11.75
C ARG A 736 -7.08 -13.43 -10.36
N ASN A 737 -8.21 -13.34 -9.65
CA ASN A 737 -8.33 -13.86 -8.30
C ASN A 737 -8.27 -15.39 -8.26
N SER A 738 -9.05 -16.06 -9.12
CA SER A 738 -8.99 -17.51 -9.29
C SER A 738 -7.61 -17.98 -9.73
N LEU A 739 -6.97 -17.25 -10.66
CA LEU A 739 -5.61 -17.55 -11.12
C LEU A 739 -4.59 -17.49 -9.97
N ASN A 740 -4.66 -16.44 -9.14
CA ASN A 740 -3.71 -16.24 -8.05
C ASN A 740 -3.86 -17.26 -6.90
N GLN A 741 -5.00 -17.95 -6.76
CA GLN A 741 -5.15 -19.04 -5.77
C GLN A 741 -4.19 -20.20 -6.01
N PHE A 742 -3.73 -20.36 -7.26
CA PHE A 742 -2.85 -21.43 -7.71
C PHE A 742 -1.45 -20.96 -8.11
N ILE A 743 -1.17 -19.64 -7.98
CA ILE A 743 0.16 -19.07 -8.23
C ILE A 743 0.95 -18.99 -6.93
N ILE A 744 2.22 -19.39 -7.01
CA ILE A 744 3.23 -19.14 -6.00
C ILE A 744 4.35 -18.29 -6.59
N SER A 745 4.87 -17.35 -5.80
CA SER A 745 6.02 -16.53 -6.20
C SER A 745 7.29 -17.02 -5.50
N VAL A 746 8.23 -17.58 -6.26
CA VAL A 746 9.47 -18.19 -5.77
C VAL A 746 10.66 -17.32 -6.16
N GLY A 747 11.66 -17.17 -5.29
CA GLY A 747 12.88 -16.44 -5.64
C GLY A 747 13.65 -17.13 -6.76
N LEU A 748 13.91 -16.44 -7.87
CA LEU A 748 14.56 -16.93 -9.09
C LEU A 748 15.86 -17.68 -8.79
N ARG A 749 16.78 -17.10 -8.02
CA ARG A 749 18.04 -17.78 -7.64
C ARG A 749 17.85 -19.13 -6.94
N LYS A 750 16.73 -19.30 -6.23
CA LYS A 750 16.37 -20.56 -5.57
C LYS A 750 15.62 -21.51 -6.51
N ALA A 751 14.86 -20.97 -7.45
CA ALA A 751 14.12 -21.74 -8.45
C ALA A 751 14.98 -22.18 -9.64
N GLU A 752 16.08 -21.47 -9.96
CA GLU A 752 16.93 -21.66 -11.14
C GLU A 752 17.32 -23.13 -11.40
N LYS A 753 17.48 -23.91 -10.33
CA LYS A 753 17.87 -25.33 -10.41
C LYS A 753 16.72 -26.27 -10.79
N ASN A 754 15.47 -25.82 -10.69
CA ASN A 754 14.27 -26.63 -10.94
C ASN A 754 13.10 -25.75 -11.43
N LEU A 755 13.34 -24.89 -12.42
CA LEU A 755 12.31 -24.04 -13.02
C LEU A 755 11.38 -24.89 -13.90
N PRO A 756 10.05 -24.83 -13.69
CA PRO A 756 9.09 -25.45 -14.61
C PRO A 756 9.11 -24.77 -15.99
N PRO A 757 8.54 -25.39 -17.03
CA PRO A 757 8.41 -24.79 -18.35
C PRO A 757 7.73 -23.42 -18.30
N PHE A 758 8.26 -22.44 -19.03
CA PHE A 758 7.64 -21.13 -19.18
C PHE A 758 6.63 -21.16 -20.32
N VAL A 759 5.35 -20.99 -20.00
CA VAL A 759 4.22 -21.16 -20.91
C VAL A 759 3.29 -19.94 -20.78
N TYR A 760 3.04 -19.27 -21.91
CA TYR A 760 2.12 -18.12 -22.00
C TYR A 760 2.36 -16.96 -21.02
N GLY A 761 3.56 -16.83 -20.44
CA GLY A 761 3.89 -15.73 -19.52
C GLY A 761 4.06 -16.15 -18.06
N LEU A 762 3.83 -17.42 -17.73
CA LEU A 762 3.98 -17.99 -16.38
C LEU A 762 4.78 -19.29 -16.45
N HIS A 763 5.44 -19.67 -15.35
CA HIS A 763 5.96 -21.03 -15.23
C HIS A 763 4.81 -21.97 -14.86
N LEU A 764 4.63 -23.07 -15.59
CA LEU A 764 3.51 -24.00 -15.39
C LEU A 764 4.03 -25.33 -14.83
N ILE A 765 3.39 -25.81 -13.76
CA ILE A 765 3.51 -27.20 -13.30
C ILE A 765 2.18 -27.89 -13.65
N GLN A 766 2.21 -28.76 -14.65
CA GLN A 766 1.07 -29.59 -15.03
C GLN A 766 0.86 -30.75 -14.06
N LYS A 767 -0.34 -31.34 -14.06
CA LYS A 767 -0.70 -32.48 -13.19
C LYS A 767 0.28 -33.64 -13.25
N ASP A 768 0.77 -33.98 -14.45
CA ASP A 768 1.76 -35.04 -14.68
C ASP A 768 3.19 -34.66 -14.27
N GLN A 769 3.46 -33.37 -14.09
CA GLN A 769 4.76 -32.82 -13.68
C GLN A 769 4.85 -32.51 -12.18
N LEU A 770 3.75 -32.67 -11.44
CA LEU A 770 3.69 -32.36 -10.01
C LEU A 770 4.85 -33.03 -9.27
N GLU A 771 5.03 -34.34 -9.39
CA GLU A 771 6.09 -35.08 -8.68
C GLU A 771 7.51 -34.51 -8.89
N THR A 772 7.77 -33.86 -10.03
CA THR A 772 9.08 -33.30 -10.37
C THR A 772 9.30 -31.92 -9.73
N TYR A 773 8.30 -31.04 -9.76
CA TYR A 773 8.45 -29.63 -9.39
C TYR A 773 7.74 -29.23 -8.10
N TYR A 774 6.81 -30.05 -7.63
CA TYR A 774 5.91 -29.74 -6.53
C TYR A 774 5.70 -30.94 -5.61
N ASP A 775 5.89 -30.74 -4.32
CA ASP A 775 5.53 -31.71 -3.31
C ASP A 775 4.18 -31.33 -2.71
N LEU A 776 3.18 -32.23 -2.76
CA LEU A 776 1.86 -31.96 -2.19
C LEU A 776 1.89 -31.74 -0.66
N GLN A 777 2.98 -32.09 0.04
CA GLN A 777 3.15 -31.77 1.46
C GLN A 777 4.01 -30.51 1.66
N THR A 778 5.14 -30.37 0.98
CA THR A 778 6.11 -29.30 1.26
C THR A 778 6.08 -28.11 0.28
N GLY A 779 5.33 -28.23 -0.80
CA GLY A 779 5.18 -27.22 -1.84
C GLY A 779 6.28 -27.29 -2.91
N PHE A 780 6.62 -26.15 -3.50
CA PHE A 780 7.58 -26.07 -4.60
C PHE A 780 9.00 -26.58 -4.25
N LYS A 781 9.52 -27.48 -5.09
CA LYS A 781 10.84 -28.09 -4.99
C LYS A 781 11.90 -27.19 -5.62
N THR A 782 12.76 -26.59 -4.80
CA THR A 782 13.84 -25.68 -5.25
C THR A 782 15.08 -26.40 -5.80
N ASN A 783 15.27 -27.68 -5.47
CA ASN A 783 16.38 -28.49 -5.98
C ASN A 783 15.82 -29.64 -6.83
N SER A 784 16.36 -29.86 -8.02
CA SER A 784 16.08 -31.06 -8.79
C SER A 784 16.62 -32.27 -8.01
N LEU A 785 15.75 -33.19 -7.61
CA LEU A 785 16.18 -34.54 -7.28
C LEU A 785 16.71 -35.14 -8.58
N THR A 786 18.03 -35.07 -8.78
CA THR A 786 18.68 -35.91 -9.76
C THR A 786 18.52 -37.34 -9.24
N LEU A 787 17.47 -38.02 -9.70
CA LEU A 787 17.36 -39.47 -9.62
C LEU A 787 18.56 -40.02 -10.39
N ILE A 788 19.65 -40.26 -9.66
CA ILE A 788 20.70 -41.16 -10.13
C ILE A 788 20.09 -42.54 -9.98
N TYR A 789 19.57 -43.06 -11.10
CA TYR A 789 19.16 -44.46 -11.25
C TYR A 789 20.29 -45.42 -10.90
#